data_AF-A0A7Y4QBE2-F1
#
_entry.id   AF-A0A7Y4QBE2-F1
#
_cell.length_a   1.000
_cell.length_b   1.000
_cell.length_c   1.000
_cell.angle_alpha   90.00
_cell.angle_beta   90.00
_cell.angle_gamma   90.00
#
_symmetry.space_group_name_H-M   'P 1'
#
loop_
_entity.id
_entity.type
_entity.pdbx_description
1 polymer ?
#
loop_
_entity_poly.entity_id
_entity_poly.type
_entity_poly.pdbx_seq_one_letter_code
_entity_poly.pdbx_strand_id
1 'polypeptide(L)'
;MKVSAAQPFQIIYSLYQHEYLGYIFESFIVHLDEKGKLTYQHQNISAKNAREFSKGLDTKDFELIDMMDSMNQDAVLRHFSKKIMKPDEFFSRVFHKEKGDELLQEQIEAYMEKRRAAVLEKMKGKLLFEMGNDGEPTWRKLEVLEKRATIQFHFQRGEESTNYFPTINYNGSKVEIPNPAAYLICKQPAWMVFNGKLYGFEKFVDGKKLQPFLNKKHVVIPKNLEETYYNRFVAPLIASFDDIEAHGFEIAKHEYDPHGLLTISELPAANEKSVPTLFESGDSQESHSDEAGKIVFDLSFRYGKYKFRGDAFGPVSVTVEKKDNDYVFHRIKRNTDTEKKSAQTLIKLGLPLRGFRCALEKSQAFSWLNENRVNLLNLGFEVNQPENRDKKYFVGKAVIELEVKESIDWFDIHAKIRFGEYEISFKELRKLILKKKVEFKLPNGEIAIIPEAWLIKYGDLFALSETHGDHEKPVLKKHHINLVTELEEGHLAKVQISDRLRNLQSFTGIRDYALPAQFIGTLRPYQKAGYNWLRFLNEFHLGGCLADDMGLGKTVQTLALLQSEKEKGNAGTSLLVMPTSLIYNWEMEAAKFTPDLKILTYTGTLRNKDISRFGKYDLVLTSYGITRLDIDVLEKFYFNYIILDESQVIKNPTA
;
A
#
# COMPACT_ATOMS: atom_id res chain seq x y z
N MET A 1 62.14 -13.45 16.24
CA MET A 1 62.66 -14.81 15.97
C MET A 1 61.52 -15.60 15.37
N LYS A 2 61.73 -16.34 14.27
CA LYS A 2 60.67 -17.18 13.68
C LYS A 2 60.59 -18.49 14.46
N VAL A 3 59.39 -18.84 14.90
CA VAL A 3 59.08 -20.10 15.61
C VAL A 3 59.04 -21.20 14.55
N SER A 4 59.72 -22.33 14.80
CA SER A 4 59.75 -23.45 13.85
C SER A 4 58.59 -24.40 14.08
N ALA A 5 57.79 -24.68 13.05
CA ALA A 5 56.69 -25.66 13.12
C ALA A 5 57.13 -27.10 13.43
N ALA A 6 58.44 -27.39 13.41
CA ALA A 6 59.01 -28.71 13.71
C ALA A 6 59.32 -28.93 15.20
N GLN A 7 59.38 -27.87 16.02
CA GLN A 7 59.64 -27.96 17.47
C GLN A 7 58.31 -27.94 18.25
N PRO A 8 58.26 -28.44 19.50
CA PRO A 8 57.07 -28.36 20.33
C PRO A 8 56.61 -26.90 20.52
N PHE A 9 55.33 -26.67 20.30
CA PHE A 9 54.74 -25.34 20.40
C PHE A 9 53.31 -25.41 20.96
N GLN A 10 52.84 -24.28 21.48
CA GLN A 10 51.48 -24.12 21.99
C GLN A 10 50.88 -22.84 21.43
N ILE A 11 49.64 -22.91 20.93
CA ILE A 11 48.87 -21.71 20.62
C ILE A 11 48.36 -21.07 21.91
N ILE A 12 48.53 -19.76 21.98
CA ILE A 12 47.96 -18.89 23.00
C ILE A 12 47.22 -17.74 22.32
N TYR A 13 46.28 -17.17 23.04
CA TYR A 13 45.56 -15.99 22.63
C TYR A 13 45.86 -14.88 23.62
N SER A 14 46.21 -13.70 23.11
CA SER A 14 46.54 -12.55 23.94
C SER A 14 45.55 -11.43 23.70
N LEU A 15 45.07 -10.83 24.79
CA LEU A 15 44.20 -9.67 24.79
C LEU A 15 45.03 -8.41 25.00
N TYR A 16 44.80 -7.39 24.19
CA TYR A 16 45.38 -6.06 24.38
C TYR A 16 44.35 -4.96 24.15
N GLN A 17 44.59 -3.78 24.72
CA GLN A 17 43.74 -2.62 24.56
C GLN A 17 44.27 -1.74 23.43
N HIS A 18 43.51 -1.68 22.34
CA HIS A 18 43.76 -0.79 21.22
C HIS A 18 43.21 0.63 21.50
N GLU A 19 43.91 1.66 21.01
CA GLU A 19 43.57 3.07 21.27
C GLU A 19 42.15 3.44 20.83
N TYR A 20 41.73 2.99 19.64
CA TYR A 20 40.42 3.34 19.05
C TYR A 20 39.39 2.20 19.11
N LEU A 21 39.87 0.96 19.05
CA LEU A 21 39.03 -0.22 18.82
C LEU A 21 38.78 -1.01 20.11
N GLY A 22 39.16 -0.47 21.26
CA GLY A 22 39.02 -1.14 22.56
C GLY A 22 39.82 -2.44 22.62
N TYR A 23 39.29 -3.44 23.31
CA TYR A 23 39.97 -4.72 23.47
C TYR A 23 39.95 -5.56 22.19
N ILE A 24 41.13 -6.02 21.76
CA ILE A 24 41.34 -6.90 20.59
C ILE A 24 42.09 -8.16 21.04
N PHE A 25 41.85 -9.26 20.35
CA PHE A 25 42.55 -10.51 20.55
C PHE A 25 43.54 -10.77 19.41
N GLU A 26 44.72 -11.26 19.75
CA GLU A 26 45.71 -11.76 18.81
C GLU A 26 46.09 -13.21 19.12
N SER A 27 46.45 -13.95 18.08
CA SER A 27 46.87 -15.34 18.18
C SER A 27 48.39 -15.44 18.08
N PHE A 28 49.02 -16.16 19.00
CA PHE A 28 50.46 -16.39 19.01
C PHE A 28 50.77 -17.88 19.16
N ILE A 29 51.84 -18.30 18.51
CA ILE A 29 52.51 -19.56 18.82
C ILE A 29 53.68 -19.26 19.72
N VAL A 30 53.81 -20.01 20.80
CA VAL A 30 54.93 -19.94 21.72
C VAL A 30 55.63 -21.30 21.78
N HIS A 31 56.96 -21.31 21.70
CA HIS A 31 57.74 -22.52 21.89
C HIS A 31 57.66 -23.01 23.34
N LEU A 32 57.65 -24.33 23.49
CA LEU A 32 57.72 -24.99 24.79
C LEU A 32 59.18 -25.34 25.13
N ASP A 33 59.59 -25.15 26.38
CA ASP A 33 60.88 -25.64 26.88
C ASP A 33 60.87 -27.17 27.06
N GLU A 34 62.03 -27.75 27.41
CA GLU A 34 62.17 -29.19 27.67
C GLU A 34 61.25 -29.72 28.80
N LYS A 35 60.67 -28.81 29.60
CA LYS A 35 59.75 -29.10 30.70
C LYS A 35 58.28 -28.78 30.37
N GLY A 36 57.98 -28.40 29.12
CA GLY A 36 56.64 -28.07 28.65
C GLY A 36 56.11 -26.70 29.08
N LYS A 37 56.98 -25.75 29.48
CA LYS A 37 56.60 -24.37 29.83
C LYS A 37 56.73 -23.44 28.64
N LEU A 38 55.89 -22.40 28.60
CA LEU A 38 55.92 -21.35 27.59
C LEU A 38 57.24 -20.56 27.69
N THR A 39 57.91 -20.37 26.56
CA THR A 39 59.14 -19.57 26.44
C THR A 39 58.85 -18.14 25.95
N TYR A 40 59.86 -17.27 25.93
CA TYR A 40 59.75 -15.93 25.32
C TYR A 40 59.84 -15.95 23.78
N GLN A 41 60.02 -17.12 23.16
CA GLN A 41 60.07 -17.24 21.70
C GLN A 41 58.66 -17.43 21.17
N HIS A 42 58.08 -16.33 20.66
CA HIS A 42 56.73 -16.30 20.13
C HIS A 42 56.65 -15.74 18.70
N GLN A 43 55.62 -16.15 17.95
CA GLN A 43 55.30 -15.66 16.61
C GLN A 43 53.80 -15.47 16.46
N ASN A 44 53.38 -14.31 15.94
CA ASN A 44 51.99 -14.02 15.64
C ASN A 44 51.47 -14.89 14.47
N ILE A 45 50.25 -15.42 14.62
CA ILE A 45 49.54 -16.23 13.61
C ILE A 45 48.40 -15.43 13.02
N SER A 46 48.27 -15.50 11.71
CA SER A 46 47.11 -15.08 10.93
C SER A 46 46.58 -16.25 10.11
N ALA A 47 45.39 -16.12 9.54
CA ALA A 47 44.78 -17.13 8.68
C ALA A 47 45.67 -17.53 7.48
N LYS A 48 46.60 -16.64 7.08
CA LYS A 48 47.56 -16.89 5.99
C LYS A 48 48.65 -17.89 6.36
N ASN A 49 49.16 -17.85 7.58
CA ASN A 49 50.27 -18.71 8.04
C ASN A 49 49.83 -19.83 8.98
N ALA A 50 48.58 -19.82 9.46
CA ALA A 50 48.03 -20.86 10.35
C ALA A 50 48.16 -22.29 9.79
N ARG A 51 48.11 -22.46 8.47
CA ARG A 51 48.23 -23.79 7.83
C ARG A 51 49.57 -24.47 8.08
N GLU A 52 50.65 -23.69 8.27
CA GLU A 52 52.00 -24.20 8.55
C GLU A 52 52.09 -24.89 9.91
N PHE A 53 51.18 -24.56 10.84
CA PHE A 53 51.16 -25.05 12.22
C PHE A 53 49.97 -25.98 12.52
N SER A 54 49.36 -26.54 11.48
CA SER A 54 48.17 -27.40 11.57
C SER A 54 48.29 -28.60 12.53
N LYS A 55 49.50 -29.09 12.82
CA LYS A 55 49.72 -30.20 13.76
C LYS A 55 49.34 -29.87 15.22
N GLY A 56 49.29 -28.60 15.61
CA GLY A 56 48.99 -28.15 16.97
C GLY A 56 47.72 -27.30 17.10
N LEU A 57 46.91 -27.22 16.04
CA LEU A 57 45.71 -26.39 15.95
C LEU A 57 44.47 -27.28 15.74
N ASP A 58 43.40 -27.02 16.48
CA ASP A 58 42.10 -27.64 16.22
C ASP A 58 41.22 -26.78 15.29
N THR A 59 40.05 -27.30 14.91
CA THR A 59 39.12 -26.57 14.05
C THR A 59 38.63 -25.26 14.66
N LYS A 60 38.51 -25.18 15.99
CA LYS A 60 38.11 -23.95 16.70
C LYS A 60 39.21 -22.91 16.63
N ASP A 61 40.48 -23.32 16.66
CA ASP A 61 41.62 -22.41 16.56
C ASP A 61 41.66 -21.73 15.19
N PHE A 62 41.41 -22.46 14.11
CA PHE A 62 41.31 -21.85 12.77
C PHE A 62 40.17 -20.83 12.67
N GLU A 63 38.99 -21.14 13.24
CA GLU A 63 37.87 -20.19 13.28
C GLU A 63 38.19 -18.96 14.15
N LEU A 64 38.85 -19.15 15.31
CA LEU A 64 39.26 -18.07 16.19
C LEU A 64 40.26 -17.13 15.50
N ILE A 65 41.28 -17.68 14.85
CA ILE A 65 42.28 -16.90 14.11
C ILE A 65 41.60 -16.05 13.02
N ASP A 66 40.68 -16.63 12.23
CA ASP A 66 39.96 -15.90 11.18
C ASP A 66 39.07 -14.77 11.75
N MET A 67 38.38 -15.04 12.86
CA MET A 67 37.59 -14.03 13.57
C MET A 67 38.47 -12.89 14.10
N MET A 68 39.63 -13.21 14.69
CA MET A 68 40.60 -12.23 15.20
C MET A 68 41.20 -11.38 14.07
N ASP A 69 41.59 -11.99 12.96
CA ASP A 69 42.08 -11.26 11.78
C ASP A 69 41.04 -10.26 11.25
N SER A 70 39.75 -10.59 11.33
CA SER A 70 38.66 -9.69 10.92
C SER A 70 38.46 -8.48 11.85
N MET A 71 39.04 -8.52 13.05
CA MET A 71 39.03 -7.43 14.04
C MET A 71 40.26 -6.51 13.93
N ASN A 72 41.28 -6.90 13.17
CA ASN A 72 42.46 -6.07 12.96
C ASN A 72 42.10 -4.76 12.25
N GLN A 73 42.87 -3.72 12.52
CA GLN A 73 42.65 -2.37 11.99
C GLN A 73 42.46 -2.34 10.47
N ASP A 74 43.26 -3.09 9.71
CA ASP A 74 43.17 -3.18 8.25
C ASP A 74 41.85 -3.80 7.77
N ALA A 75 41.35 -4.81 8.48
CA ALA A 75 40.11 -5.50 8.13
C ALA A 75 38.90 -4.59 8.41
N VAL A 76 38.90 -3.90 9.55
CA VAL A 76 37.88 -2.91 9.92
C VAL A 76 37.85 -1.78 8.90
N LEU A 77 39.02 -1.24 8.52
CA LEU A 77 39.14 -0.19 7.50
C LEU A 77 38.49 -0.61 6.17
N ARG A 78 38.79 -1.83 5.68
CA ARG A 78 38.22 -2.35 4.42
C ARG A 78 36.71 -2.55 4.47
N HIS A 79 36.15 -2.78 5.66
CA HIS A 79 34.71 -2.96 5.82
C HIS A 79 33.95 -1.63 5.74
N PHE A 80 34.49 -0.58 6.36
CA PHE A 80 33.81 0.72 6.49
C PHE A 80 34.25 1.78 5.47
N SER A 81 35.40 1.62 4.82
CA SER A 81 35.92 2.54 3.81
C SER A 81 36.26 1.83 2.51
N LYS A 82 35.73 2.37 1.41
CA LYS A 82 36.13 1.98 0.04
C LYS A 82 37.39 2.73 -0.45
N LYS A 83 37.85 3.75 0.31
CA LYS A 83 39.02 4.55 -0.05
C LYS A 83 40.31 3.91 0.47
N ILE A 84 41.33 3.87 -0.38
CA ILE A 84 42.67 3.41 0.00
C ILE A 84 43.32 4.52 0.85
N MET A 85 43.49 4.27 2.14
CA MET A 85 44.19 5.15 3.08
C MET A 85 44.86 4.31 4.18
N LYS A 86 45.72 4.91 4.99
CA LYS A 86 46.35 4.20 6.11
C LYS A 86 45.36 4.04 7.28
N PRO A 87 45.42 2.96 8.07
CA PRO A 87 44.54 2.77 9.22
C PRO A 87 44.58 3.92 10.23
N ASP A 88 45.76 4.40 10.60
CA ASP A 88 45.92 5.51 11.55
C ASP A 88 45.19 6.78 11.07
N GLU A 89 45.34 7.13 9.78
CA GLU A 89 44.67 8.29 9.19
C GLU A 89 43.15 8.17 9.23
N PHE A 90 42.61 6.96 9.00
CA PHE A 90 41.19 6.70 9.06
C PHE A 90 40.67 6.83 10.49
N PHE A 91 41.28 6.14 11.45
CA PHE A 91 40.80 6.15 12.83
C PHE A 91 40.98 7.51 13.50
N SER A 92 42.09 8.22 13.29
CA SER A 92 42.27 9.57 13.82
C SER A 92 41.24 10.57 13.27
N ARG A 93 40.75 10.38 12.04
CA ARG A 93 39.69 11.20 11.46
C ARG A 93 38.31 10.86 12.02
N VAL A 94 37.97 9.56 12.11
CA VAL A 94 36.66 9.11 12.58
C VAL A 94 36.47 9.39 14.06
N PHE A 95 37.50 9.17 14.88
CA PHE A 95 37.47 9.34 16.35
C PHE A 95 37.94 10.73 16.80
N HIS A 96 37.93 11.73 15.92
CA HIS A 96 38.32 13.09 16.27
C HIS A 96 37.31 13.73 17.25
N LYS A 97 37.80 14.34 18.35
CA LYS A 97 36.96 14.81 19.46
C LYS A 97 35.87 15.84 19.09
N GLU A 98 36.08 16.66 18.06
CA GLU A 98 35.15 17.74 17.66
C GLU A 98 34.53 17.58 16.26
N LYS A 99 35.12 16.75 15.40
CA LYS A 99 34.74 16.59 13.99
C LYS A 99 34.58 15.12 13.57
N GLY A 100 34.58 14.23 14.56
CA GLY A 100 34.38 12.81 14.35
C GLY A 100 32.96 12.52 13.89
N ASP A 101 32.79 11.37 13.23
CA ASP A 101 31.49 10.88 12.81
C ASP A 101 30.96 9.93 13.90
N GLU A 102 30.13 10.46 14.81
CA GLU A 102 29.57 9.70 15.93
C GLU A 102 28.79 8.46 15.45
N LEU A 103 28.08 8.58 14.32
CA LEU A 103 27.27 7.50 13.78
C LEU A 103 28.16 6.37 13.25
N LEU A 104 29.25 6.71 12.56
CA LEU A 104 30.24 5.73 12.11
C LEU A 104 31.00 5.10 13.29
N GLN A 105 31.29 5.85 14.36
CA GLN A 105 31.89 5.30 15.58
C GLN A 105 30.98 4.25 16.23
N GLU A 106 29.67 4.51 16.33
CA GLU A 106 28.70 3.55 16.86
C GLU A 106 28.61 2.28 16.00
N GLN A 107 28.67 2.43 14.67
CA GLN A 107 28.68 1.28 13.76
C GLN A 107 29.95 0.42 13.90
N ILE A 108 31.12 1.05 14.03
CA ILE A 108 32.39 0.36 14.26
C ILE A 108 32.36 -0.37 15.61
N GLU A 109 31.91 0.28 16.69
CA GLU A 109 31.82 -0.36 18.00
C GLU A 109 30.82 -1.54 17.98
N ALA A 110 29.65 -1.39 17.34
CA ALA A 110 28.70 -2.50 17.20
C ALA A 110 29.29 -3.68 16.39
N TYR A 111 30.04 -3.38 15.33
CA TYR A 111 30.75 -4.37 14.52
C TYR A 111 31.82 -5.12 15.33
N MET A 112 32.56 -4.40 16.19
CA MET A 112 33.60 -4.96 17.05
C MET A 112 33.00 -5.77 18.21
N GLU A 113 31.95 -5.28 18.88
CA GLU A 113 31.30 -5.97 19.99
C GLU A 113 30.73 -7.32 19.57
N LYS A 114 30.05 -7.37 18.41
CA LYS A 114 29.53 -8.64 17.86
C LYS A 114 30.64 -9.68 17.65
N ARG A 115 31.82 -9.26 17.21
CA ARG A 115 32.98 -10.14 16.99
C ARG A 115 33.68 -10.52 18.30
N ARG A 116 33.93 -9.56 19.20
CA ARG A 116 34.48 -9.84 20.54
C ARG A 116 33.62 -10.89 21.25
N ALA A 117 32.30 -10.75 21.22
CA ALA A 117 31.38 -11.71 21.81
C ALA A 117 31.50 -13.10 21.17
N ALA A 118 31.55 -13.18 19.83
CA ALA A 118 31.70 -14.46 19.12
C ALA A 118 33.03 -15.16 19.44
N VAL A 119 34.13 -14.41 19.52
CA VAL A 119 35.44 -14.90 19.95
C VAL A 119 35.35 -15.43 21.38
N LEU A 120 34.90 -14.61 22.32
CA LEU A 120 34.80 -14.97 23.75
C LEU A 120 33.94 -16.20 24.01
N GLU A 121 32.86 -16.43 23.24
CA GLU A 121 32.05 -17.66 23.32
C GLU A 121 32.86 -18.93 22.97
N LYS A 122 33.79 -18.82 22.01
CA LYS A 122 34.61 -19.93 21.51
C LYS A 122 35.93 -20.11 22.27
N MET A 123 36.31 -19.16 23.14
CA MET A 123 37.56 -19.19 23.93
C MET A 123 37.55 -20.19 25.10
N LYS A 124 36.45 -20.91 25.34
CA LYS A 124 36.35 -21.91 26.41
C LYS A 124 37.36 -23.04 26.23
N GLY A 125 38.15 -23.30 27.28
CA GLY A 125 39.20 -24.33 27.28
C GLY A 125 40.48 -23.94 26.54
N LYS A 126 40.60 -22.70 26.06
CA LYS A 126 41.81 -22.19 25.40
C LYS A 126 42.65 -21.36 26.37
N LEU A 127 43.94 -21.20 26.05
CA LEU A 127 44.87 -20.41 26.83
C LEU A 127 44.76 -18.93 26.45
N LEU A 128 44.12 -18.15 27.33
CA LEU A 128 43.98 -16.70 27.20
C LEU A 128 44.96 -15.98 28.14
N PHE A 129 45.63 -14.95 27.62
CA PHE A 129 46.52 -14.08 28.35
C PHE A 129 46.17 -12.62 28.08
N GLU A 130 46.64 -11.74 28.96
CA GLU A 130 46.69 -10.29 28.76
C GLU A 130 48.11 -9.93 28.33
N MET A 131 48.23 -9.10 27.29
CA MET A 131 49.51 -8.64 26.76
C MET A 131 50.12 -7.58 27.67
N GLY A 132 51.43 -7.66 27.89
CA GLY A 132 52.17 -6.61 28.58
C GLY A 132 52.28 -5.33 27.74
N ASN A 133 52.56 -4.20 28.40
CA ASN A 133 52.82 -2.93 27.70
C ASN A 133 54.07 -2.98 26.80
N ASP A 134 54.95 -3.95 27.04
CA ASP A 134 56.14 -4.27 26.26
C ASP A 134 55.84 -5.14 25.03
N GLY A 135 54.59 -5.56 24.83
CA GLY A 135 54.15 -6.42 23.74
C GLY A 135 54.35 -7.92 24.01
N GLU A 136 54.70 -8.31 25.24
CA GLU A 136 54.84 -9.71 25.62
C GLU A 136 53.45 -10.39 25.71
N PRO A 137 53.16 -11.41 24.87
CA PRO A 137 51.84 -12.03 24.80
C PRO A 137 51.50 -12.94 25.99
N THR A 138 52.47 -13.27 26.87
CA THR A 138 52.27 -14.19 28.00
C THR A 138 52.22 -13.52 29.38
N TRP A 139 52.08 -12.19 29.45
CA TRP A 139 52.26 -11.41 30.69
C TRP A 139 51.38 -11.85 31.86
N ARG A 140 50.04 -11.89 31.69
CA ARG A 140 49.13 -12.36 32.75
C ARG A 140 48.12 -13.36 32.21
N LYS A 141 48.09 -14.57 32.77
CA LYS A 141 47.12 -15.60 32.40
C LYS A 141 45.70 -15.23 32.87
N LEU A 142 44.73 -15.36 31.96
CA LEU A 142 43.30 -15.22 32.24
C LEU A 142 42.62 -16.59 32.23
N GLU A 143 41.93 -16.92 33.33
CA GLU A 143 41.15 -18.14 33.45
C GLU A 143 39.75 -17.93 32.86
N VAL A 144 39.44 -18.63 31.76
CA VAL A 144 38.11 -18.59 31.14
C VAL A 144 37.15 -19.51 31.90
N LEU A 145 36.17 -18.93 32.59
CA LEU A 145 35.21 -19.70 33.37
C LEU A 145 34.24 -20.47 32.46
N GLU A 146 34.01 -21.76 32.75
CA GLU A 146 33.16 -22.63 31.92
C GLU A 146 31.67 -22.30 32.06
N LYS A 147 31.25 -22.06 33.31
CA LYS A 147 29.87 -21.70 33.67
C LYS A 147 29.64 -20.20 33.52
N ARG A 148 28.37 -19.83 33.32
CA ARG A 148 27.94 -18.44 33.23
C ARG A 148 27.57 -17.90 34.61
N ALA A 149 27.82 -16.61 34.83
CA ALA A 149 27.36 -15.89 36.02
C ALA A 149 25.92 -15.41 35.83
N THR A 150 25.20 -15.32 36.94
CA THR A 150 23.86 -14.72 37.00
C THR A 150 23.96 -13.34 37.62
N ILE A 151 23.13 -12.41 37.15
CA ILE A 151 23.06 -11.05 37.69
C ILE A 151 21.65 -10.75 38.17
N GLN A 152 21.56 -10.10 39.32
CA GLN A 152 20.33 -9.57 39.89
C GLN A 152 20.52 -8.09 40.17
N PHE A 153 19.50 -7.29 39.86
CA PHE A 153 19.54 -5.84 40.09
C PHE A 153 18.62 -5.49 41.26
N HIS A 154 19.14 -4.68 42.18
CA HIS A 154 18.41 -4.24 43.37
C HIS A 154 18.17 -2.73 43.30
N PHE A 155 16.96 -2.33 43.63
CA PHE A 155 16.54 -0.94 43.76
C PHE A 155 16.00 -0.68 45.16
N GLN A 156 16.48 0.37 45.79
CA GLN A 156 16.04 0.81 47.12
C GLN A 156 15.72 2.30 47.06
N ARG A 157 14.43 2.63 47.04
CA ARG A 157 13.94 3.99 47.06
C ARG A 157 13.74 4.46 48.51
N GLY A 158 14.45 5.51 48.90
CA GLY A 158 14.27 6.22 50.17
C GLY A 158 13.52 7.54 49.98
N GLU A 159 13.48 8.37 51.03
CA GLU A 159 12.75 9.65 51.02
C GLU A 159 13.39 10.71 50.10
N GLU A 160 14.73 10.71 50.03
CA GLU A 160 15.57 11.71 49.34
C GLU A 160 16.16 11.23 48.01
N SER A 161 16.34 9.91 47.83
CA SER A 161 16.96 9.34 46.63
C SER A 161 16.66 7.85 46.46
N THR A 162 16.86 7.37 45.23
CA THR A 162 16.79 5.95 44.90
C THR A 162 18.19 5.38 44.64
N ASN A 163 18.55 4.35 45.40
CA ASN A 163 19.81 3.62 45.27
C ASN A 163 19.64 2.39 44.39
N TYR A 164 20.58 2.20 43.47
CA TYR A 164 20.58 1.08 42.52
C TYR A 164 21.94 0.37 42.53
N PHE A 165 21.95 -0.95 42.61
CA PHE A 165 23.17 -1.77 42.58
C PHE A 165 22.92 -3.20 42.05
N PRO A 166 23.87 -3.80 41.31
CA PRO A 166 23.82 -5.19 40.89
C PRO A 166 24.50 -6.14 41.89
N THR A 167 23.96 -7.35 42.03
CA THR A 167 24.63 -8.50 42.64
C THR A 167 24.93 -9.53 41.57
N ILE A 168 26.19 -9.95 41.47
CA ILE A 168 26.64 -10.99 40.52
C ILE A 168 26.96 -12.26 41.31
N ASN A 169 26.33 -13.37 40.93
CA ASN A 169 26.55 -14.68 41.54
C ASN A 169 27.20 -15.64 40.53
N TYR A 170 28.19 -16.39 40.99
CA TYR A 170 28.85 -17.45 40.23
C TYR A 170 29.00 -18.70 41.11
N ASN A 171 28.46 -19.83 40.69
CA ASN A 171 28.46 -21.10 41.46
C ASN A 171 27.98 -20.94 42.92
N GLY A 172 27.02 -20.06 43.18
CA GLY A 172 26.48 -19.81 44.53
C GLY A 172 27.32 -18.85 45.39
N SER A 173 28.47 -18.36 44.90
CA SER A 173 29.28 -17.33 45.56
C SER A 173 29.05 -15.96 44.92
N LYS A 174 28.97 -14.91 45.75
CA LYS A 174 28.86 -13.52 45.31
C LYS A 174 30.22 -13.02 44.80
N VAL A 175 30.23 -12.31 43.68
CA VAL A 175 31.38 -11.58 43.18
C VAL A 175 31.37 -10.19 43.80
N GLU A 176 32.41 -9.85 44.58
CA GLU A 176 32.49 -8.57 45.28
C GLU A 176 32.88 -7.43 44.33
N ILE A 177 31.95 -6.51 44.11
CA ILE A 177 32.10 -5.28 43.31
C ILE A 177 31.78 -4.08 44.23
N PRO A 178 32.49 -2.94 44.16
CA PRO A 178 33.49 -2.52 43.17
C PRO A 178 34.87 -3.12 43.42
N ASN A 179 35.63 -3.31 42.34
CA ASN A 179 37.03 -3.70 42.40
C ASN A 179 37.80 -2.94 41.30
N PRO A 180 38.83 -2.16 41.65
CA PRO A 180 39.63 -1.40 40.70
C PRO A 180 40.29 -2.24 39.59
N ALA A 181 40.50 -3.54 39.85
CA ALA A 181 41.10 -4.47 38.89
C ALA A 181 40.08 -5.09 37.91
N ALA A 182 38.79 -4.74 38.01
CA ALA A 182 37.75 -5.27 37.14
C ALA A 182 37.53 -4.39 35.91
N TYR A 183 37.44 -5.01 34.73
CA TYR A 183 37.17 -4.31 33.47
C TYR A 183 36.30 -5.13 32.53
N LEU A 184 35.61 -4.43 31.61
CA LEU A 184 34.76 -5.04 30.60
C LEU A 184 35.52 -5.18 29.27
N ILE A 185 35.58 -6.40 28.74
CA ILE A 185 36.15 -6.68 27.42
C ILE A 185 35.12 -6.41 26.32
N CYS A 186 33.89 -6.86 26.53
CA CYS A 186 32.78 -6.73 25.60
C CYS A 186 31.59 -6.14 26.34
N LYS A 187 30.83 -5.26 25.69
CA LYS A 187 29.65 -4.62 26.29
C LYS A 187 28.36 -5.29 25.83
N GLN A 188 28.25 -5.76 24.59
CA GLN A 188 27.04 -6.44 24.10
C GLN A 188 27.35 -7.77 23.39
N PRO A 189 27.08 -8.92 24.04
CA PRO A 189 26.81 -9.13 25.47
C PRO A 189 28.01 -8.79 26.37
N ALA A 190 27.73 -8.50 27.64
CA ALA A 190 28.76 -8.16 28.61
C ALA A 190 29.71 -9.33 28.90
N TRP A 191 31.01 -9.06 28.90
CA TRP A 191 32.05 -9.97 29.38
C TRP A 191 33.03 -9.20 30.24
N MET A 192 33.32 -9.71 31.42
CA MET A 192 34.07 -8.98 32.46
C MET A 192 35.24 -9.83 32.96
N VAL A 193 36.41 -9.19 33.12
CA VAL A 193 37.54 -9.78 33.83
C VAL A 193 37.52 -9.31 35.28
N PHE A 194 37.66 -10.25 36.21
CA PHE A 194 37.74 -9.98 37.64
C PHE A 194 38.74 -10.94 38.29
N ASN A 195 39.74 -10.39 38.99
CA ASN A 195 40.82 -11.17 39.63
C ASN A 195 41.49 -12.22 38.72
N GLY A 196 41.69 -11.87 37.44
CA GLY A 196 42.29 -12.78 36.44
C GLY A 196 41.36 -13.87 35.93
N LYS A 197 40.06 -13.81 36.25
CA LYS A 197 39.02 -14.72 35.75
C LYS A 197 38.09 -13.98 34.81
N LEU A 198 37.75 -14.62 33.69
CA LEU A 198 36.83 -14.08 32.69
C LEU A 198 35.42 -14.62 32.96
N TYR A 199 34.50 -13.72 33.27
CA TYR A 199 33.09 -13.99 33.53
C TYR A 199 32.25 -13.64 32.30
N GLY A 200 31.43 -14.59 31.87
CA GLY A 200 30.34 -14.37 30.94
C GLY A 200 28.99 -14.58 31.61
N PHE A 201 27.95 -13.88 31.16
CA PHE A 201 26.62 -13.93 31.79
C PHE A 201 25.65 -14.88 31.07
N GLU A 202 24.70 -15.44 31.80
CA GLU A 202 23.71 -16.38 31.26
C GLU A 202 22.61 -15.66 30.46
N LYS A 203 22.10 -14.55 31.00
CA LYS A 203 21.17 -13.65 30.31
C LYS A 203 21.95 -12.58 29.53
N PHE A 204 21.34 -12.02 28.49
CA PHE A 204 21.95 -10.89 27.77
C PHE A 204 22.05 -9.68 28.70
N VAL A 205 23.27 -9.27 29.03
CA VAL A 205 23.56 -8.09 29.85
C VAL A 205 24.23 -7.04 28.99
N ASP A 206 23.72 -5.81 29.06
CA ASP A 206 24.39 -4.64 28.50
C ASP A 206 25.48 -4.16 29.47
N GLY A 207 26.73 -4.30 29.06
CA GLY A 207 27.90 -3.93 29.86
C GLY A 207 27.96 -2.44 30.20
N LYS A 208 27.33 -1.55 29.42
CA LYS A 208 27.22 -0.12 29.77
C LYS A 208 26.47 0.06 31.10
N LYS A 209 25.56 -0.85 31.44
CA LYS A 209 24.80 -0.83 32.70
C LYS A 209 25.62 -1.32 33.90
N LEU A 210 26.71 -2.06 33.67
CA LEU A 210 27.63 -2.55 34.71
C LEU A 210 28.81 -1.62 34.95
N GLN A 211 29.20 -0.83 33.93
CA GLN A 211 30.36 0.04 33.96
C GLN A 211 30.43 0.98 35.19
N PRO A 212 29.34 1.62 35.65
CA PRO A 212 29.40 2.47 36.86
C PRO A 212 29.78 1.71 38.13
N PHE A 213 29.44 0.42 38.20
CA PHE A 213 29.62 -0.41 39.38
C PHE A 213 31.03 -0.95 39.52
N LEU A 214 31.84 -0.93 38.46
CA LEU A 214 33.24 -1.31 38.55
C LEU A 214 34.00 -0.43 39.57
N ASN A 215 33.60 0.84 39.70
CA ASN A 215 34.22 1.82 40.59
C ASN A 215 33.35 2.23 41.79
N LYS A 216 32.03 2.01 41.75
CA LYS A 216 31.08 2.45 42.79
C LYS A 216 30.23 1.29 43.31
N LYS A 217 29.93 1.28 44.62
CA LYS A 217 29.04 0.27 45.23
C LYS A 217 27.59 0.40 44.80
N HIS A 218 27.11 1.63 44.62
CA HIS A 218 25.75 1.93 44.21
C HIS A 218 25.72 3.22 43.39
N VAL A 219 24.68 3.39 42.59
CA VAL A 219 24.34 4.65 41.91
C VAL A 219 23.19 5.29 42.68
N VAL A 220 23.38 6.55 43.07
CA VAL A 220 22.36 7.37 43.73
C VAL A 220 21.61 8.17 42.66
N ILE A 221 20.30 8.00 42.61
CA ILE A 221 19.39 8.76 41.73
C ILE A 221 18.66 9.79 42.60
N PRO A 222 18.98 11.09 42.47
CA PRO A 222 18.28 12.14 43.21
C PRO A 222 16.80 12.23 42.84
N LYS A 223 15.94 12.60 43.81
CA LYS A 223 14.47 12.66 43.64
C LYS A 223 14.00 13.53 42.47
N ASN A 224 14.67 14.65 42.23
CA ASN A 224 14.36 15.58 41.13
C ASN A 224 14.60 14.97 39.73
N LEU A 225 15.40 13.89 39.63
CA LEU A 225 15.73 13.21 38.38
C LEU A 225 15.06 11.84 38.25
N GLU A 226 14.32 11.37 39.26
CA GLU A 226 13.68 10.05 39.28
C GLU A 226 12.85 9.80 38.03
N GLU A 227 11.95 10.72 37.65
CA GLU A 227 11.05 10.52 36.51
C GLU A 227 11.79 10.35 35.18
N THR A 228 12.83 11.17 34.95
CA THR A 228 13.64 11.08 33.73
C THR A 228 14.48 9.80 33.72
N TYR A 229 15.07 9.44 34.87
CA TYR A 229 15.91 8.26 35.00
C TYR A 229 15.09 6.96 34.95
N TYR A 230 13.89 6.97 35.50
CA TYR A 230 12.97 5.84 35.50
C TYR A 230 12.52 5.51 34.09
N ASN A 231 12.13 6.52 33.31
CA ASN A 231 11.74 6.32 31.91
C ASN A 231 12.93 5.94 31.02
N ARG A 232 14.10 6.58 31.17
CA ARG A 232 15.24 6.36 30.27
C ARG A 232 16.10 5.15 30.62
N PHE A 233 16.17 4.76 31.88
CA PHE A 233 17.12 3.73 32.36
C PHE A 233 16.45 2.57 33.08
N VAL A 234 15.61 2.85 34.08
CA VAL A 234 15.01 1.80 34.92
C VAL A 234 13.97 0.98 34.16
N ALA A 235 13.08 1.62 33.39
CA ALA A 235 12.07 0.92 32.59
C ALA A 235 12.71 -0.02 31.53
N PRO A 236 13.70 0.40 30.72
CA PRO A 236 14.42 -0.51 29.84
C PRO A 236 15.16 -1.63 30.58
N LEU A 237 15.66 -1.38 31.80
CA LEU A 237 16.27 -2.42 32.63
C LEU A 237 15.23 -3.46 33.07
N ILE A 238 14.07 -3.03 33.56
CA ILE A 238 12.95 -3.91 33.95
C ILE A 238 12.39 -4.68 32.75
N ALA A 239 12.47 -4.12 31.55
CA ALA A 239 12.11 -4.84 30.33
C ALA A 239 13.12 -5.95 29.98
N SER A 240 14.39 -5.77 30.33
CA SER A 240 15.49 -6.70 29.95
C SER A 240 15.71 -7.83 30.98
N PHE A 241 15.34 -7.61 32.25
CA PHE A 241 15.63 -8.54 33.35
C PHE A 241 14.36 -8.92 34.10
N ASP A 242 14.17 -10.23 34.30
CA ASP A 242 13.02 -10.76 35.05
C ASP A 242 13.23 -10.75 36.57
N ASP A 243 14.51 -10.81 37.00
CA ASP A 243 14.93 -10.98 38.39
C ASP A 243 15.43 -9.64 38.96
N ILE A 244 14.47 -8.74 39.20
CA ILE A 244 14.71 -7.43 39.82
C ILE A 244 14.03 -7.38 41.18
N GLU A 245 14.81 -7.02 42.20
CA GLU A 245 14.28 -6.73 43.53
C GLU A 245 14.10 -5.22 43.67
N ALA A 246 12.86 -4.78 43.82
CA ALA A 246 12.53 -3.37 44.01
C ALA A 246 11.89 -3.17 45.38
N HIS A 247 12.46 -2.25 46.15
CA HIS A 247 11.91 -1.76 47.41
C HIS A 247 11.59 -0.27 47.28
N GLY A 248 10.32 0.09 47.50
CA GLY A 248 9.83 1.49 47.45
C GLY A 248 9.19 1.92 46.12
N PHE A 249 9.06 1.01 45.15
CA PHE A 249 8.16 1.16 43.99
C PHE A 249 7.63 -0.20 43.55
N GLU A 250 6.46 -0.22 42.92
CA GLU A 250 5.78 -1.47 42.53
C GLU A 250 6.08 -1.83 41.07
N ILE A 251 6.33 -3.12 40.78
CA ILE A 251 6.45 -3.65 39.42
C ILE A 251 5.24 -4.55 39.14
N ALA A 252 4.22 -4.00 38.49
CA ALA A 252 3.02 -4.72 38.11
C ALA A 252 3.25 -5.47 36.79
N LYS A 253 3.23 -6.81 36.84
CA LYS A 253 3.36 -7.67 35.65
C LYS A 253 1.97 -7.88 35.05
N HIS A 254 1.78 -7.51 33.79
CA HIS A 254 0.53 -7.68 33.07
C HIS A 254 0.71 -8.50 31.80
N GLU A 255 -0.25 -9.39 31.56
CA GLU A 255 -0.42 -10.11 30.31
C GLU A 255 -1.80 -9.74 29.74
N TYR A 256 -1.82 -9.29 28.49
CA TYR A 256 -3.05 -8.91 27.77
C TYR A 256 -3.02 -9.50 26.38
N ASP A 257 -4.20 -9.73 25.80
CA ASP A 257 -4.32 -10.12 24.40
C ASP A 257 -4.11 -8.91 23.47
N PRO A 258 -3.30 -9.05 22.41
CA PRO A 258 -3.06 -7.96 21.47
C PRO A 258 -4.29 -7.70 20.60
N HIS A 259 -4.71 -6.45 20.57
CA HIS A 259 -5.74 -5.97 19.65
C HIS A 259 -5.08 -5.15 18.54
N GLY A 260 -5.26 -5.56 17.28
CA GLY A 260 -4.68 -4.89 16.11
C GLY A 260 -5.33 -3.54 15.84
N LEU A 261 -4.52 -2.50 15.75
CA LEU A 261 -4.94 -1.13 15.48
C LEU A 261 -4.19 -0.60 14.25
N LEU A 262 -4.92 -0.43 13.16
CA LEU A 262 -4.39 0.06 11.90
C LEU A 262 -4.62 1.57 11.81
N THR A 263 -3.57 2.36 12.03
CA THR A 263 -3.67 3.82 11.92
C THR A 263 -3.34 4.30 10.51
N ILE A 264 -4.18 5.17 9.97
CA ILE A 264 -4.05 5.76 8.64
C ILE A 264 -3.57 7.20 8.79
N SER A 265 -2.53 7.57 8.06
CA SER A 265 -2.02 8.94 8.04
C SER A 265 -1.49 9.32 6.65
N GLU A 266 -1.49 10.60 6.30
CA GLU A 266 -0.92 11.07 5.02
C GLU A 266 0.59 11.34 5.18
N LEU A 267 1.41 11.17 4.16
CA LEU A 267 2.77 11.69 4.20
C LEU A 267 2.73 13.20 3.91
N PRO A 268 3.25 14.06 4.82
CA PRO A 268 3.36 15.49 4.50
C PRO A 268 4.24 15.68 3.27
N ALA A 269 3.86 16.58 2.38
CA ALA A 269 4.70 17.00 1.27
C ALA A 269 6.01 17.53 1.86
N ALA A 270 7.15 17.02 1.40
CA ALA A 270 8.45 17.37 1.95
C ALA A 270 8.73 18.87 1.76
N ASN A 271 8.44 19.66 2.79
CA ASN A 271 9.17 20.88 3.10
C ASN A 271 9.12 21.13 4.62
N GLU A 272 10.33 21.30 5.15
CA GLU A 272 10.72 21.72 6.50
C GLU A 272 10.74 20.68 7.64
N LYS A 273 11.99 20.40 8.06
CA LYS A 273 12.50 19.84 9.33
C LYS A 273 12.46 18.32 9.51
N SER A 274 13.59 17.72 9.13
CA SER A 274 14.30 16.63 9.82
C SER A 274 13.42 15.62 10.56
N VAL A 275 12.92 14.64 9.83
CA VAL A 275 12.66 13.30 10.37
C VAL A 275 13.76 12.42 9.78
N PRO A 276 14.57 11.70 10.60
CA PRO A 276 15.55 10.78 10.04
C PRO A 276 14.80 9.63 9.37
N THR A 277 14.90 9.56 8.05
CA THR A 277 14.49 8.41 7.25
C THR A 277 15.39 7.23 7.61
N LEU A 278 14.79 6.27 8.30
CA LEU A 278 15.47 5.20 9.04
C LEU A 278 15.65 3.91 8.20
N PHE A 279 15.70 4.01 6.87
CA PHE A 279 15.86 2.85 5.98
C PHE A 279 16.54 3.21 4.65
N GLU A 280 17.87 3.28 4.65
CA GLU A 280 18.67 2.91 3.48
C GLU A 280 19.69 1.85 3.91
N SER A 281 19.29 0.59 3.80
CA SER A 281 20.23 -0.53 3.71
C SER A 281 19.60 -1.62 2.85
N GLY A 282 20.03 -1.67 1.59
CA GLY A 282 19.68 -2.70 0.62
C GLY A 282 19.45 -2.13 -0.77
N ASP A 283 20.31 -2.50 -1.73
CA ASP A 283 20.26 -2.13 -3.14
C ASP A 283 18.86 -2.28 -3.75
N SER A 284 18.27 -1.15 -4.16
CA SER A 284 17.36 -1.06 -5.29
C SER A 284 17.33 0.40 -5.77
N GLN A 285 17.97 0.68 -6.91
CA GLN A 285 17.74 1.92 -7.65
C GLN A 285 16.30 1.91 -8.18
N GLU A 286 15.36 2.53 -7.48
CA GLU A 286 14.05 2.87 -8.04
C GLU A 286 13.62 4.28 -7.63
N SER A 287 13.53 5.14 -8.65
CA SER A 287 12.72 6.35 -8.80
C SER A 287 12.42 7.19 -7.53
N HIS A 288 13.10 8.34 -7.43
CA HIS A 288 12.54 9.52 -6.75
C HIS A 288 11.28 9.99 -7.52
N SER A 289 10.14 9.41 -7.20
CA SER A 289 8.81 9.91 -7.60
C SER A 289 8.13 10.52 -6.38
N ASP A 290 7.64 11.74 -6.52
CA ASP A 290 6.79 12.49 -5.58
C ASP A 290 6.10 11.63 -4.51
N GLU A 291 6.71 11.50 -3.32
CA GLU A 291 6.09 10.82 -2.17
C GLU A 291 5.06 11.70 -1.43
N ALA A 292 4.87 12.94 -1.90
CA ALA A 292 3.90 13.87 -1.36
C ALA A 292 2.48 13.41 -1.67
N GLY A 293 1.71 13.08 -0.62
CA GLY A 293 0.30 12.72 -0.75
C GLY A 293 -0.02 11.22 -0.71
N LYS A 294 0.95 10.34 -0.44
CA LYS A 294 0.68 8.93 -0.14
C LYS A 294 0.03 8.75 1.23
N ILE A 295 -0.73 7.67 1.39
CA ILE A 295 -1.34 7.24 2.64
C ILE A 295 -0.48 6.13 3.26
N VAL A 296 -0.08 6.34 4.50
CA VAL A 296 0.67 5.40 5.32
C VAL A 296 -0.27 4.68 6.28
N PHE A 297 -0.23 3.36 6.21
CA PHE A 297 -0.80 2.44 7.18
C PHE A 297 0.28 2.07 8.21
N ASP A 298 -0.01 2.29 9.49
CA ASP A 298 0.83 1.88 10.62
C ASP A 298 0.06 0.86 11.46
N LEU A 299 0.59 -0.38 11.51
CA LEU A 299 0.04 -1.41 12.37
C LEU A 299 0.64 -1.32 13.77
N SER A 300 -0.25 -1.05 14.71
CA SER A 300 0.03 -0.98 16.14
C SER A 300 -0.84 -1.98 16.89
N PHE A 301 -0.48 -2.30 18.13
CA PHE A 301 -1.20 -3.25 18.96
C PHE A 301 -1.55 -2.61 20.30
N ARG A 302 -2.81 -2.73 20.68
CA ARG A 302 -3.32 -2.31 21.99
C ARG A 302 -3.31 -3.50 22.95
N TYR A 303 -2.67 -3.33 24.09
CA TYR A 303 -2.61 -4.26 25.21
C TYR A 303 -3.25 -3.58 26.42
N GLY A 304 -4.54 -3.88 26.68
CA GLY A 304 -5.32 -3.14 27.68
C GLY A 304 -5.39 -1.64 27.34
N LYS A 305 -4.84 -0.79 28.22
CA LYS A 305 -4.77 0.68 28.01
C LYS A 305 -3.53 1.15 27.26
N TYR A 306 -2.59 0.26 26.96
CA TYR A 306 -1.29 0.62 26.39
C TYR A 306 -1.24 0.35 24.89
N LYS A 307 -0.62 1.25 24.13
CA LYS A 307 -0.46 1.15 22.67
C LYS A 307 1.02 1.00 22.32
N PHE A 308 1.36 -0.03 21.56
CA PHE A 308 2.70 -0.29 21.07
C PHE A 308 2.70 -0.34 19.54
N ARG A 309 3.72 0.22 18.90
CA ARG A 309 3.92 0.03 17.46
C ARG A 309 4.42 -1.39 17.21
N GLY A 310 4.03 -2.00 16.10
CA GLY A 310 4.52 -3.34 15.75
C GLY A 310 6.04 -3.41 15.65
N ASP A 311 6.68 -2.35 15.15
CA ASP A 311 8.15 -2.23 15.03
C ASP A 311 8.89 -2.01 16.37
N ALA A 312 8.18 -1.82 17.49
CA ALA A 312 8.84 -1.47 18.76
C ALA A 312 9.72 -2.62 19.26
N PHE A 313 10.94 -2.28 19.70
CA PHE A 313 11.97 -3.24 20.11
C PHE A 313 11.60 -3.99 21.40
N GLY A 314 11.64 -5.32 21.33
CA GLY A 314 11.63 -6.22 22.48
C GLY A 314 10.27 -6.86 22.81
N PRO A 315 10.27 -8.10 23.34
CA PRO A 315 9.05 -8.83 23.74
C PRO A 315 8.41 -8.30 25.02
N VAL A 316 9.09 -7.40 25.74
CA VAL A 316 8.60 -6.81 26.99
C VAL A 316 8.73 -5.30 26.87
N SER A 317 7.67 -4.59 27.25
CA SER A 317 7.66 -3.14 27.33
C SER A 317 7.25 -2.74 28.73
N VAL A 318 7.89 -1.70 29.26
CA VAL A 318 7.61 -1.19 30.61
C VAL A 318 7.20 0.26 30.49
N THR A 319 6.01 0.57 31.00
CA THR A 319 5.51 1.95 31.09
C THR A 319 5.47 2.36 32.55
N VAL A 320 5.97 3.57 32.85
CA VAL A 320 5.99 4.12 34.20
C VAL A 320 4.74 4.96 34.42
N GLU A 321 3.98 4.66 35.47
CA GLU A 321 2.86 5.48 35.93
C GLU A 321 3.22 6.06 37.29
N LYS A 322 3.06 7.39 37.44
CA LYS A 322 3.25 8.08 38.72
C LYS A 322 1.89 8.28 39.37
N LYS A 323 1.69 7.70 40.55
CA LYS A 323 0.50 7.91 41.40
C LYS A 323 0.94 8.68 42.64
N ASP A 324 0.60 9.95 42.69
CA ASP A 324 1.01 10.89 43.75
C ASP A 324 2.54 10.93 43.94
N ASN A 325 3.03 10.22 44.96
CA ASN A 325 4.44 10.13 45.32
C ASN A 325 5.02 8.72 45.10
N ASP A 326 4.27 7.78 44.53
CA ASP A 326 4.71 6.43 44.20
C ASP A 326 4.76 6.19 42.70
N TYR A 327 5.65 5.27 42.31
CA TYR A 327 5.84 4.85 40.92
C TYR A 327 5.41 3.41 40.77
N VAL A 328 4.61 3.15 39.73
CA VAL A 328 4.22 1.81 39.32
C VAL A 328 4.79 1.55 37.94
N PHE A 329 5.64 0.53 37.84
CA PHE A 329 6.19 0.07 36.58
C PHE A 329 5.32 -1.05 36.04
N HIS A 330 4.55 -0.76 34.99
CA HIS A 330 3.72 -1.74 34.32
C HIS A 330 4.54 -2.48 33.29
N ARG A 331 4.99 -3.69 33.65
CA ARG A 331 5.72 -4.60 32.77
C ARG A 331 4.73 -5.41 31.96
N ILE A 332 4.62 -5.09 30.67
CA ILE A 332 3.70 -5.71 29.73
C ILE A 332 4.47 -6.65 28.83
N LYS A 333 4.12 -7.93 28.87
CA LYS A 333 4.68 -8.95 27.99
C LYS A 333 3.88 -8.96 26.68
N ARG A 334 4.56 -8.66 25.57
CA ARG A 334 3.98 -8.65 24.22
C ARG A 334 4.02 -10.05 23.64
N ASN A 335 2.95 -10.43 22.95
CA ASN A 335 2.89 -11.68 22.21
C ASN A 335 3.32 -11.41 20.76
N THR A 336 4.63 -11.41 20.52
CA THR A 336 5.20 -11.07 19.21
C THR A 336 4.80 -12.06 18.10
N ASP A 337 4.42 -13.29 18.45
CA ASP A 337 4.02 -14.30 17.47
C ASP A 337 2.62 -14.02 16.92
N THR A 338 1.68 -13.61 17.77
CA THR A 338 0.34 -13.20 17.32
C THR A 338 0.40 -11.87 16.56
N GLU A 339 1.26 -10.92 16.97
CA GLU A 339 1.50 -9.68 16.24
C GLU A 339 1.98 -9.95 14.80
N LYS A 340 2.96 -10.85 14.64
CA LYS A 340 3.47 -11.27 13.32
C LYS A 340 2.40 -11.98 12.49
N LYS A 341 1.59 -12.86 13.10
CA LYS A 341 0.45 -13.50 12.42
C LYS A 341 -0.57 -12.48 11.92
N SER A 342 -0.89 -11.47 12.74
CA SER A 342 -1.80 -10.39 12.35
C SER A 342 -1.25 -9.58 11.16
N ALA A 343 0.04 -9.25 11.15
CA ALA A 343 0.69 -8.61 10.00
C ALA A 343 0.63 -9.49 8.74
N GLN A 344 0.91 -10.79 8.86
CA GLN A 344 0.79 -11.74 7.75
C GLN A 344 -0.64 -11.85 7.21
N THR A 345 -1.65 -11.79 8.07
CA THR A 345 -3.06 -11.79 7.63
C THR A 345 -3.37 -10.54 6.80
N LEU A 346 -2.88 -9.36 7.20
CA LEU A 346 -3.05 -8.13 6.40
C LEU A 346 -2.33 -8.20 5.05
N ILE A 347 -1.13 -8.82 5.01
CA ILE A 347 -0.43 -9.08 3.75
C ILE A 347 -1.25 -10.01 2.84
N LYS A 348 -1.86 -11.06 3.40
CA LYS A 348 -2.76 -11.96 2.64
C LYS A 348 -4.03 -11.25 2.14
N LEU A 349 -4.52 -10.24 2.87
CA LEU A 349 -5.63 -9.40 2.45
C LEU A 349 -5.22 -8.35 1.41
N GLY A 350 -3.96 -8.33 0.95
CA GLY A 350 -3.49 -7.47 -0.12
C GLY A 350 -2.85 -6.15 0.34
N LEU A 351 -2.57 -5.96 1.63
CA LEU A 351 -1.83 -4.79 2.13
C LEU A 351 -0.33 -5.11 2.17
N PRO A 352 0.52 -4.53 1.29
CA PRO A 352 1.93 -4.89 1.21
C PRO A 352 2.73 -4.24 2.36
N LEU A 353 2.59 -4.80 3.56
CA LEU A 353 3.33 -4.37 4.75
C LEU A 353 4.80 -4.79 4.64
N ARG A 354 5.71 -3.81 4.76
CA ARG A 354 7.13 -4.03 5.03
C ARG A 354 7.35 -3.83 6.53
N GLY A 355 7.60 -4.91 7.27
CA GLY A 355 7.53 -4.89 8.72
C GLY A 355 6.09 -4.67 9.18
N PHE A 356 5.80 -3.53 9.81
CA PHE A 356 4.46 -3.15 10.28
C PHE A 356 3.92 -1.88 9.62
N ARG A 357 4.49 -1.45 8.48
CA ARG A 357 4.02 -0.27 7.74
C ARG A 357 3.91 -0.50 6.25
N CYS A 358 3.04 0.28 5.63
CA CYS A 358 2.86 0.32 4.18
C CYS A 358 2.52 1.75 3.76
N ALA A 359 3.05 2.20 2.63
CA ALA A 359 2.63 3.45 1.99
C ALA A 359 2.00 3.13 0.64
N LEU A 360 0.78 3.60 0.41
CA LEU A 360 0.01 3.42 -0.83
C LEU A 360 -0.48 4.76 -1.35
N GLU A 361 -0.80 4.80 -2.64
CA GLU A 361 -1.52 5.93 -3.21
C GLU A 361 -2.90 6.08 -2.56
N LYS A 362 -3.41 7.32 -2.46
CA LYS A 362 -4.70 7.62 -1.82
C LYS A 362 -5.84 6.74 -2.34
N SER A 363 -6.02 6.69 -3.66
CA SER A 363 -7.12 5.92 -4.25
C SER A 363 -7.00 4.41 -4.00
N GLN A 364 -5.77 3.88 -4.00
CA GLN A 364 -5.48 2.47 -3.69
C GLN A 364 -5.77 2.15 -2.23
N ALA A 365 -5.27 2.99 -1.31
CA ALA A 365 -5.45 2.83 0.13
C ALA A 365 -6.93 2.77 0.51
N PHE A 366 -7.75 3.69 -0.02
CA PHE A 366 -9.17 3.74 0.28
C PHE A 366 -9.99 2.68 -0.47
N SER A 367 -9.55 2.23 -1.65
CA SER A 367 -10.13 1.05 -2.31
C SER A 367 -9.96 -0.20 -1.45
N TRP A 368 -8.72 -0.45 -1.00
CA TRP A 368 -8.39 -1.60 -0.15
C TRP A 368 -9.18 -1.58 1.17
N LEU A 369 -9.30 -0.40 1.82
CA LEU A 369 -10.10 -0.25 3.04
C LEU A 369 -11.57 -0.56 2.82
N ASN A 370 -12.17 -0.09 1.72
CA ASN A 370 -13.58 -0.32 1.44
C ASN A 370 -13.86 -1.80 1.15
N GLU A 371 -12.97 -2.47 0.41
CA GLU A 371 -13.07 -3.90 0.08
C GLU A 371 -12.88 -4.80 1.31
N ASN A 372 -11.92 -4.48 2.18
CA ASN A 372 -11.54 -5.34 3.31
C ASN A 372 -12.19 -4.96 4.64
N ARG A 373 -13.06 -3.93 4.68
CA ARG A 373 -13.67 -3.43 5.92
C ARG A 373 -14.35 -4.51 6.76
N VAL A 374 -15.16 -5.36 6.12
CA VAL A 374 -15.88 -6.44 6.81
C VAL A 374 -14.90 -7.47 7.35
N ASN A 375 -13.88 -7.82 6.58
CA ASN A 375 -12.82 -8.74 7.00
C ASN A 375 -12.05 -8.18 8.19
N LEU A 376 -11.69 -6.89 8.17
CA LEU A 376 -10.99 -6.22 9.27
C LEU A 376 -11.82 -6.25 10.56
N LEU A 377 -13.11 -5.94 10.49
CA LEU A 377 -14.01 -6.00 11.65
C LEU A 377 -14.16 -7.42 12.20
N ASN A 378 -14.33 -8.43 11.33
CA ASN A 378 -14.45 -9.83 11.74
C ASN A 378 -13.14 -10.38 12.36
N LEU A 379 -11.99 -9.88 11.91
CA LEU A 379 -10.68 -10.23 12.45
C LEU A 379 -10.29 -9.39 13.69
N GLY A 380 -11.16 -8.47 14.13
CA GLY A 380 -10.94 -7.65 15.33
C GLY A 380 -9.95 -6.50 15.16
N PHE A 381 -9.66 -6.07 13.93
CA PHE A 381 -8.85 -4.88 13.67
C PHE A 381 -9.69 -3.61 13.82
N GLU A 382 -9.14 -2.65 14.56
CA GLU A 382 -9.68 -1.31 14.68
C GLU A 382 -8.92 -0.37 13.72
N VAL A 383 -9.64 0.43 12.93
CA VAL A 383 -9.03 1.40 12.01
C VAL A 383 -9.20 2.80 12.58
N ASN A 384 -8.10 3.51 12.80
CA ASN A 384 -8.10 4.83 13.41
C ASN A 384 -7.30 5.86 12.59
N GLN A 385 -7.53 7.13 12.90
CA GLN A 385 -6.82 8.26 12.30
C GLN A 385 -6.29 9.18 13.41
N PRO A 386 -5.12 9.80 13.25
CA PRO A 386 -4.62 10.79 14.20
C PRO A 386 -5.55 12.02 14.26
N GLU A 387 -5.93 12.46 15.44
CA GLU A 387 -6.81 13.64 15.63
C GLU A 387 -6.12 14.97 15.26
N ASN A 388 -4.78 15.03 15.32
CA ASN A 388 -3.97 16.25 15.25
C ASN A 388 -3.62 16.71 13.82
N ARG A 389 -4.44 16.41 12.81
CA ARG A 389 -4.21 16.83 11.43
C ARG A 389 -5.40 17.59 10.85
N ASP A 390 -5.10 18.64 10.08
CA ASP A 390 -6.08 19.51 9.41
C ASP A 390 -7.06 18.78 8.46
N LYS A 391 -6.78 17.50 8.16
CA LYS A 391 -7.55 16.66 7.23
C LYS A 391 -8.00 15.38 7.94
N LYS A 392 -9.32 15.24 8.14
CA LYS A 392 -9.96 14.00 8.59
C LYS A 392 -10.54 13.28 7.39
N TYR A 393 -10.12 12.03 7.14
CA TYR A 393 -10.62 11.26 6.01
C TYR A 393 -11.85 10.44 6.38
N PHE A 394 -12.75 10.25 5.42
CA PHE A 394 -13.91 9.39 5.56
C PHE A 394 -13.50 7.91 5.38
N VAL A 395 -13.72 7.09 6.41
CA VAL A 395 -13.40 5.64 6.41
C VAL A 395 -14.68 4.78 6.47
N GLY A 396 -15.84 5.39 6.16
CA GLY A 396 -17.11 4.69 6.09
C GLY A 396 -17.32 3.95 4.77
N LYS A 397 -18.47 3.27 4.65
CA LYS A 397 -18.82 2.50 3.44
C LYS A 397 -19.11 3.45 2.28
N ALA A 398 -18.44 3.23 1.14
CA ALA A 398 -18.73 3.90 -0.11
C ALA A 398 -19.42 2.93 -1.08
N VAL A 399 -20.59 3.31 -1.61
CA VAL A 399 -21.42 2.48 -2.51
C VAL A 399 -21.84 3.32 -3.72
N ILE A 400 -21.81 2.68 -4.89
CA ILE A 400 -22.38 3.22 -6.13
C ILE A 400 -23.46 2.25 -6.61
N GLU A 401 -24.68 2.76 -6.77
CA GLU A 401 -25.80 2.04 -7.35
C GLU A 401 -26.11 2.65 -8.71
N LEU A 402 -26.05 1.83 -9.77
CA LEU A 402 -26.23 2.26 -11.15
C LEU A 402 -27.43 1.55 -11.78
N GLU A 403 -28.30 2.32 -12.42
CA GLU A 403 -29.44 1.84 -13.21
C GLU A 403 -29.40 2.51 -14.58
N VAL A 404 -29.50 1.71 -15.64
CA VAL A 404 -29.46 2.18 -17.04
C VAL A 404 -30.78 1.79 -17.70
N LYS A 405 -31.49 2.77 -18.27
CA LYS A 405 -32.77 2.58 -18.94
C LYS A 405 -32.69 2.94 -20.41
N GLU A 406 -33.22 2.08 -21.28
CA GLU A 406 -33.36 2.38 -22.69
C GLU A 406 -34.42 3.46 -22.93
N SER A 407 -34.04 4.51 -23.66
CA SER A 407 -34.94 5.52 -24.25
C SER A 407 -34.89 5.41 -25.79
N ILE A 408 -35.53 6.32 -26.52
CA ILE A 408 -35.65 6.25 -27.99
C ILE A 408 -34.29 6.42 -28.68
N ASP A 409 -33.51 7.44 -28.29
CA ASP A 409 -32.25 7.80 -28.96
C ASP A 409 -31.00 7.53 -28.11
N TRP A 410 -31.17 7.28 -26.81
CA TRP A 410 -30.08 7.10 -25.84
C TRP A 410 -30.48 6.17 -24.69
N PHE A 411 -29.53 5.86 -23.82
CA PHE A 411 -29.75 5.25 -22.52
C PHE A 411 -29.70 6.33 -21.44
N ASP A 412 -30.72 6.36 -20.58
CA ASP A 412 -30.74 7.20 -19.38
C ASP A 412 -29.94 6.53 -18.26
N ILE A 413 -28.97 7.25 -17.71
CA ILE A 413 -28.14 6.78 -16.60
C ILE A 413 -28.65 7.36 -15.28
N HIS A 414 -29.04 6.48 -14.37
CA HIS A 414 -29.39 6.82 -13.00
C HIS A 414 -28.35 6.24 -12.04
N ALA A 415 -27.52 7.11 -11.47
CA ALA A 415 -26.49 6.69 -10.52
C ALA A 415 -26.69 7.38 -9.17
N LYS A 416 -26.71 6.58 -8.11
CA LYS A 416 -26.73 7.03 -6.71
C LYS A 416 -25.41 6.65 -6.06
N ILE A 417 -24.63 7.65 -5.69
CA ILE A 417 -23.32 7.47 -5.06
C ILE A 417 -23.45 7.88 -3.60
N ARG A 418 -23.14 6.97 -2.68
CA ARG A 418 -23.24 7.20 -1.23
C ARG A 418 -21.91 6.99 -0.53
N PHE A 419 -21.57 7.95 0.33
CA PHE A 419 -20.47 7.88 1.28
C PHE A 419 -21.07 7.96 2.69
N GLY A 420 -21.36 6.80 3.28
CA GLY A 420 -22.10 6.72 4.54
C GLY A 420 -23.52 7.23 4.35
N GLU A 421 -23.86 8.32 5.04
CA GLU A 421 -25.19 8.96 4.95
C GLU A 421 -25.27 10.04 3.86
N TYR A 422 -24.12 10.44 3.30
CA TYR A 422 -24.06 11.50 2.30
C TYR A 422 -24.22 10.95 0.89
N GLU A 423 -25.14 11.53 0.12
CA GLU A 423 -25.37 11.21 -1.28
C GLU A 423 -24.74 12.28 -2.19
N ILE A 424 -24.09 11.83 -3.27
CA ILE A 424 -23.36 12.68 -4.22
C ILE A 424 -23.92 12.45 -5.61
N SER A 425 -24.07 13.54 -6.37
CA SER A 425 -24.53 13.45 -7.75
C SER A 425 -23.46 12.84 -8.67
N PHE A 426 -23.91 12.04 -9.65
CA PHE A 426 -23.03 11.50 -10.69
C PHE A 426 -22.25 12.59 -11.44
N LYS A 427 -22.89 13.74 -11.65
CA LYS A 427 -22.29 14.89 -12.33
C LYS A 427 -21.08 15.44 -11.57
N GLU A 428 -21.21 15.64 -10.26
CA GLU A 428 -20.12 16.13 -9.43
C GLU A 428 -18.95 15.15 -9.43
N LEU A 429 -19.25 13.85 -9.27
CA LEU A 429 -18.23 12.80 -9.30
C LEU A 429 -17.53 12.75 -10.67
N ARG A 430 -18.28 12.79 -11.77
CA ARG A 430 -17.72 12.84 -13.13
C ARG A 430 -16.79 14.04 -13.33
N LYS A 431 -17.20 15.23 -12.87
CA LYS A 431 -16.38 16.44 -12.96
C LYS A 431 -15.06 16.32 -12.18
N LEU A 432 -15.09 15.63 -11.03
CA LEU A 432 -13.89 15.37 -10.23
C LEU A 432 -12.96 14.36 -10.92
N ILE A 433 -13.52 13.27 -11.47
CA ILE A 433 -12.78 12.24 -12.21
C ILE A 433 -12.11 12.84 -13.46
N LEU A 434 -12.85 13.61 -14.27
CA LEU A 434 -12.32 14.27 -15.47
C LEU A 434 -11.20 15.28 -15.15
N LYS A 435 -11.28 15.95 -13.99
CA LYS A 435 -10.23 16.86 -13.50
C LYS A 435 -9.07 16.12 -12.81
N LYS A 436 -9.07 14.78 -12.82
CA LYS A 436 -8.12 13.93 -12.08
C LYS A 436 -8.03 14.26 -10.59
N LYS A 437 -9.10 14.81 -10.01
CA LYS A 437 -9.17 15.16 -8.60
C LYS A 437 -9.86 14.01 -7.85
N VAL A 438 -9.08 13.25 -7.10
CA VAL A 438 -9.55 12.04 -6.40
C VAL A 438 -10.08 12.30 -4.99
N GLU A 439 -9.94 13.52 -4.46
CA GLU A 439 -10.40 13.90 -3.13
C GLU A 439 -11.43 15.04 -3.17
N PHE A 440 -12.45 14.97 -2.30
CA PHE A 440 -13.45 16.02 -2.13
C PHE A 440 -13.97 16.06 -0.69
N LYS A 441 -14.55 17.20 -0.28
CA LYS A 441 -15.07 17.39 1.08
C LYS A 441 -16.55 17.00 1.15
N LEU A 442 -16.90 16.23 2.18
CA LEU A 442 -18.27 15.89 2.55
C LEU A 442 -18.92 17.02 3.37
N PRO A 443 -20.26 17.05 3.50
CA PRO A 443 -20.97 18.07 4.27
C PRO A 443 -20.59 18.14 5.76
N ASN A 444 -20.07 17.05 6.35
CA ASN A 444 -19.53 17.04 7.72
C ASN A 444 -18.10 17.58 7.85
N GLY A 445 -17.48 18.01 6.75
CA GLY A 445 -16.09 18.48 6.73
C GLY A 445 -15.04 17.39 6.56
N GLU A 446 -15.42 16.10 6.55
CA GLU A 446 -14.50 15.00 6.26
C GLU A 446 -14.14 14.95 4.77
N ILE A 447 -12.95 14.41 4.45
CA ILE A 447 -12.47 14.25 3.08
C ILE A 447 -12.75 12.83 2.62
N ALA A 448 -13.58 12.70 1.59
CA ALA A 448 -13.80 11.44 0.90
C ALA A 448 -12.84 11.31 -0.28
N ILE A 449 -12.34 10.10 -0.47
CA ILE A 449 -11.48 9.72 -1.59
C ILE A 449 -12.25 8.77 -2.49
N ILE A 450 -12.19 9.01 -3.79
CA ILE A 450 -12.80 8.16 -4.82
C ILE A 450 -11.97 6.85 -4.90
N PRO A 451 -12.59 5.68 -4.66
CA PRO A 451 -11.91 4.40 -4.78
C PRO A 451 -11.40 4.16 -6.21
N GLU A 452 -10.17 3.65 -6.35
CA GLU A 452 -9.59 3.33 -7.67
C GLU A 452 -10.44 2.28 -8.42
N ALA A 453 -10.99 1.30 -7.70
CA ALA A 453 -11.88 0.30 -8.31
C ALA A 453 -13.07 0.94 -9.05
N TRP A 454 -13.54 2.12 -8.65
CA TRP A 454 -14.61 2.82 -9.36
C TRP A 454 -14.12 3.48 -10.65
N LEU A 455 -12.88 3.98 -10.66
CA LEU A 455 -12.25 4.54 -11.85
C LEU A 455 -12.07 3.48 -12.93
N ILE A 456 -11.71 2.25 -12.52
CA ILE A 456 -11.54 1.13 -13.44
C ILE A 456 -12.90 0.62 -13.92
N LYS A 457 -13.82 0.32 -12.99
CA LYS A 457 -15.12 -0.33 -13.31
C LYS A 457 -16.10 0.57 -14.06
N TYR A 458 -16.07 1.88 -13.81
CA TYR A 458 -17.04 2.82 -14.37
C TYR A 458 -16.37 3.92 -15.21
N GLY A 459 -15.05 3.84 -15.45
CA GLY A 459 -14.27 4.86 -16.15
C GLY A 459 -14.83 5.18 -17.54
N ASP A 460 -15.12 4.14 -18.33
CA ASP A 460 -15.65 4.29 -19.68
C ASP A 460 -17.05 4.91 -19.68
N LEU A 461 -17.89 4.58 -18.69
CA LEU A 461 -19.21 5.21 -18.52
C LEU A 461 -19.08 6.70 -18.19
N PHE A 462 -18.16 7.08 -17.32
CA PHE A 462 -17.91 8.48 -16.98
C PHE A 462 -17.33 9.28 -18.17
N ALA A 463 -16.52 8.63 -19.02
CA ALA A 463 -15.91 9.24 -20.19
C ALA A 463 -16.91 9.44 -21.33
N LEU A 464 -17.72 8.42 -21.63
CA LEU A 464 -18.63 8.38 -22.79
C LEU A 464 -20.02 8.94 -22.52
N SER A 465 -20.38 9.18 -21.26
CA SER A 465 -21.66 9.82 -20.94
C SER A 465 -21.69 11.30 -21.38
N GLU A 466 -22.84 11.75 -21.88
CA GLU A 466 -23.11 13.15 -22.19
C GLU A 466 -24.15 13.70 -21.20
N THR A 467 -24.29 15.02 -21.13
CA THR A 467 -25.38 15.65 -20.37
C THR A 467 -26.35 16.28 -21.36
N HIS A 468 -27.63 15.89 -21.29
CA HIS A 468 -28.66 16.37 -22.22
C HIS A 468 -29.68 17.29 -21.52
N GLY A 469 -29.90 18.48 -22.09
CA GLY A 469 -30.88 19.48 -21.64
C GLY A 469 -30.56 20.20 -20.32
N ASP A 470 -31.47 21.10 -19.91
CA ASP A 470 -31.38 21.90 -18.66
C ASP A 470 -31.42 21.05 -17.37
N HIS A 471 -31.85 19.78 -17.46
CA HIS A 471 -32.01 18.88 -16.32
C HIS A 471 -30.80 17.99 -16.01
N GLU A 472 -29.65 18.22 -16.64
CA GLU A 472 -28.34 17.65 -16.25
C GLU A 472 -28.31 16.11 -16.07
N LYS A 473 -29.19 15.38 -16.75
CA LYS A 473 -29.23 13.92 -16.66
C LYS A 473 -28.11 13.34 -17.53
N PRO A 474 -27.28 12.43 -16.99
CA PRO A 474 -26.27 11.74 -17.78
C PRO A 474 -26.96 10.76 -18.74
N VAL A 475 -26.62 10.85 -20.01
CA VAL A 475 -27.13 9.99 -21.08
C VAL A 475 -25.97 9.29 -21.80
N LEU A 476 -26.21 8.11 -22.35
CA LEU A 476 -25.24 7.38 -23.16
C LEU A 476 -25.86 7.09 -24.52
N LYS A 477 -25.14 7.37 -25.62
CA LYS A 477 -25.65 7.10 -26.97
C LYS A 477 -25.88 5.61 -27.20
N LYS A 478 -26.89 5.26 -28.01
CA LYS A 478 -27.27 3.85 -28.28
C LYS A 478 -26.15 2.99 -28.88
N HIS A 479 -25.22 3.58 -29.62
CA HIS A 479 -24.11 2.82 -30.20
C HIS A 479 -23.11 2.30 -29.15
N HIS A 480 -23.19 2.76 -27.91
CA HIS A 480 -22.42 2.22 -26.78
C HIS A 480 -23.12 1.06 -26.05
N ILE A 481 -24.04 0.35 -26.71
CA ILE A 481 -24.75 -0.82 -26.16
C ILE A 481 -23.81 -1.83 -25.50
N ASN A 482 -22.64 -2.10 -26.09
CA ASN A 482 -21.68 -3.08 -25.57
C ASN A 482 -21.19 -2.71 -24.15
N LEU A 483 -21.00 -1.43 -23.86
CA LEU A 483 -20.62 -0.97 -22.51
C LEU A 483 -21.75 -1.23 -21.51
N VAL A 484 -23.00 -1.02 -21.92
CA VAL A 484 -24.16 -1.29 -21.05
C VAL A 484 -24.28 -2.78 -20.77
N THR A 485 -24.05 -3.64 -21.77
CA THR A 485 -24.03 -5.10 -21.62
C THR A 485 -22.91 -5.55 -20.68
N GLU A 486 -21.69 -5.02 -20.83
CA GLU A 486 -20.57 -5.34 -19.94
C GLU A 486 -20.85 -4.96 -18.48
N LEU A 487 -21.49 -3.81 -18.24
CA LEU A 487 -21.91 -3.38 -16.91
C LEU A 487 -23.01 -4.29 -16.32
N GLU A 488 -23.92 -4.83 -17.14
CA GLU A 488 -24.93 -5.81 -16.72
C GLU A 488 -24.30 -7.14 -16.32
N GLU A 489 -23.43 -7.68 -17.18
CA GLU A 489 -22.72 -8.96 -16.98
C GLU A 489 -21.81 -8.90 -15.75
N GLY A 490 -21.13 -7.78 -15.52
CA GLY A 490 -20.32 -7.53 -14.33
C GLY A 490 -21.11 -7.29 -13.04
N HIS A 491 -22.46 -7.32 -13.10
CA HIS A 491 -23.35 -6.94 -12.00
C HIS A 491 -23.07 -5.53 -11.42
N LEU A 492 -22.58 -4.63 -12.27
CA LEU A 492 -22.22 -3.27 -11.92
C LEU A 492 -23.40 -2.29 -12.15
N ALA A 493 -24.33 -2.65 -13.03
CA ALA A 493 -25.54 -1.87 -13.31
C ALA A 493 -26.79 -2.76 -13.39
N LYS A 494 -27.93 -2.21 -12.98
CA LYS A 494 -29.25 -2.74 -13.35
C LYS A 494 -29.63 -2.19 -14.71
N VAL A 495 -29.78 -3.06 -15.70
CA VAL A 495 -29.99 -2.66 -17.09
C VAL A 495 -31.40 -3.05 -17.54
N GLN A 496 -32.13 -2.07 -18.07
CA GLN A 496 -33.46 -2.25 -18.66
C GLN A 496 -33.38 -1.94 -20.15
N ILE A 497 -33.14 -3.00 -20.94
CA ILE A 497 -33.05 -2.97 -22.40
C ILE A 497 -34.12 -3.89 -22.99
N SER A 498 -34.74 -3.47 -24.09
CA SER A 498 -35.72 -4.26 -24.84
C SER A 498 -35.10 -5.52 -25.47
N ASP A 499 -35.88 -6.61 -25.54
CA ASP A 499 -35.46 -7.87 -26.19
C ASP A 499 -35.04 -7.67 -27.66
N ARG A 500 -35.61 -6.69 -28.33
CA ARG A 500 -35.26 -6.31 -29.71
C ARG A 500 -33.82 -5.82 -29.82
N LEU A 501 -33.41 -4.92 -28.91
CA LEU A 501 -32.07 -4.37 -28.91
C LEU A 501 -31.03 -5.41 -28.49
N ARG A 502 -31.40 -6.35 -27.60
CA ARG A 502 -30.59 -7.55 -27.31
C ARG A 502 -30.40 -8.43 -28.56
N ASN A 503 -31.45 -8.62 -29.35
CA ASN A 503 -31.40 -9.45 -30.56
C ASN A 503 -30.56 -8.85 -31.70
N LEU A 504 -30.35 -7.52 -31.74
CA LEU A 504 -29.45 -6.86 -32.72
C LEU A 504 -28.01 -7.35 -32.62
N GLN A 505 -27.53 -7.75 -31.43
CA GLN A 505 -26.18 -8.31 -31.26
C GLN A 505 -26.03 -9.69 -31.93
N SER A 506 -27.15 -10.38 -32.21
CA SER A 506 -27.21 -11.68 -32.87
C SER A 506 -27.66 -11.60 -34.34
N PHE A 507 -27.42 -10.46 -34.99
CA PHE A 507 -27.83 -10.23 -36.37
C PHE A 507 -27.14 -11.21 -37.35
N THR A 508 -27.95 -12.06 -37.99
CA THR A 508 -27.50 -13.07 -38.97
C THR A 508 -27.83 -12.70 -40.41
N GLY A 509 -28.53 -11.58 -40.63
CA GLY A 509 -28.95 -11.09 -41.93
C GLY A 509 -30.36 -10.49 -41.92
N ILE A 510 -30.72 -9.78 -42.99
CA ILE A 510 -32.06 -9.22 -43.19
C ILE A 510 -32.97 -10.34 -43.68
N ARG A 511 -34.11 -10.53 -43.01
CA ARG A 511 -35.12 -11.52 -43.41
C ARG A 511 -35.77 -11.11 -44.73
N ASP A 512 -36.18 -12.10 -45.53
CA ASP A 512 -37.04 -11.84 -46.68
C ASP A 512 -38.49 -11.75 -46.20
N TYR A 513 -39.12 -10.59 -46.39
CA TYR A 513 -40.51 -10.36 -45.98
C TYR A 513 -41.43 -10.50 -47.17
N ALA A 514 -42.67 -10.97 -47.02
CA ALA A 514 -43.64 -10.93 -48.12
C ALA A 514 -44.01 -9.47 -48.50
N LEU A 515 -44.35 -9.23 -49.77
CA LEU A 515 -44.96 -7.95 -50.18
C LEU A 515 -46.39 -7.85 -49.60
N PRO A 516 -46.92 -6.63 -49.38
CA PRO A 516 -48.29 -6.43 -48.92
C PRO A 516 -49.29 -7.01 -49.93
N ALA A 517 -50.39 -7.55 -49.45
CA ALA A 517 -51.42 -8.15 -50.30
C ALA A 517 -52.10 -7.12 -51.21
N GLN A 518 -52.27 -5.88 -50.74
CA GLN A 518 -52.91 -4.79 -51.49
C GLN A 518 -51.91 -3.91 -52.26
N PHE A 519 -50.65 -4.34 -52.35
CA PHE A 519 -49.66 -3.65 -53.18
C PHE A 519 -49.79 -4.09 -54.65
N ILE A 520 -50.08 -3.15 -55.54
CA ILE A 520 -50.31 -3.40 -56.97
C ILE A 520 -49.01 -3.15 -57.74
N GLY A 521 -48.17 -4.18 -57.84
CA GLY A 521 -46.95 -4.14 -58.63
C GLY A 521 -45.97 -5.25 -58.26
N THR A 522 -44.87 -5.36 -59.01
CA THR A 522 -43.75 -6.23 -58.67
C THR A 522 -42.51 -5.37 -58.41
N LEU A 523 -41.89 -5.56 -57.24
CA LEU A 523 -40.61 -4.92 -56.93
C LEU A 523 -39.49 -5.68 -57.64
N ARG A 524 -38.55 -4.95 -58.24
CA ARG A 524 -37.29 -5.53 -58.75
C ARG A 524 -36.47 -6.10 -57.59
N PRO A 525 -35.53 -7.05 -57.81
CA PRO A 525 -34.77 -7.68 -56.73
C PRO A 525 -34.10 -6.70 -55.76
N TYR A 526 -33.52 -5.61 -56.27
CA TYR A 526 -32.90 -4.58 -55.42
C TYR A 526 -33.92 -3.74 -54.64
N GLN A 527 -35.09 -3.44 -55.24
CA GLN A 527 -36.19 -2.75 -54.55
C GLN A 527 -36.79 -3.63 -53.46
N LYS A 528 -36.84 -4.94 -53.71
CA LYS A 528 -37.27 -5.93 -52.73
C LYS A 528 -36.31 -5.97 -51.53
N ALA A 529 -35.01 -5.95 -51.80
CA ALA A 529 -33.99 -5.86 -50.76
C ALA A 529 -34.13 -4.56 -49.93
N GLY A 530 -34.36 -3.41 -50.58
CA GLY A 530 -34.60 -2.14 -49.90
C GLY A 530 -35.87 -2.15 -49.04
N TYR A 531 -36.98 -2.72 -49.53
CA TYR A 531 -38.18 -2.96 -48.73
C TYR A 531 -37.90 -3.86 -47.51
N ASN A 532 -37.16 -4.95 -47.69
CA ASN A 532 -36.80 -5.85 -46.58
C ASN A 532 -35.93 -5.12 -45.53
N TRP A 533 -35.03 -4.24 -45.97
CA TRP A 533 -34.22 -3.40 -45.08
C TRP A 533 -35.08 -2.40 -44.30
N LEU A 534 -36.01 -1.71 -44.96
CA LEU A 534 -36.96 -0.81 -44.29
C LEU A 534 -37.83 -1.55 -43.25
N ARG A 535 -38.24 -2.79 -43.57
CA ARG A 535 -39.00 -3.65 -42.65
C ARG A 535 -38.18 -4.09 -41.44
N PHE A 536 -36.91 -4.39 -41.65
CA PHE A 536 -35.96 -4.65 -40.57
C PHE A 536 -35.82 -3.42 -39.67
N LEU A 537 -35.60 -2.23 -40.22
CA LEU A 537 -35.51 -1.00 -39.42
C LEU A 537 -36.76 -0.78 -38.56
N ASN A 538 -37.95 -1.02 -39.12
CA ASN A 538 -39.21 -0.96 -38.37
C ASN A 538 -39.26 -1.99 -37.22
N GLU A 539 -38.93 -3.26 -37.50
CA GLU A 539 -38.95 -4.33 -36.50
C GLU A 539 -38.06 -3.99 -35.28
N PHE A 540 -36.94 -3.31 -35.51
CA PHE A 540 -35.97 -2.91 -34.48
C PHE A 540 -36.09 -1.45 -33.99
N HIS A 541 -37.09 -0.69 -34.47
CA HIS A 541 -37.34 0.71 -34.07
C HIS A 541 -36.12 1.61 -34.33
N LEU A 542 -35.47 1.39 -35.48
CA LEU A 542 -34.31 2.14 -35.94
C LEU A 542 -34.74 3.15 -37.01
N GLY A 543 -34.11 4.32 -37.00
CA GLY A 543 -34.13 5.22 -38.16
C GLY A 543 -33.19 4.73 -39.25
N GLY A 544 -33.40 5.19 -40.49
CA GLY A 544 -32.51 4.87 -41.59
C GLY A 544 -32.56 5.90 -42.72
N CYS A 545 -31.47 5.95 -43.49
CA CYS A 545 -31.37 6.75 -44.71
C CYS A 545 -31.34 5.81 -45.93
N LEU A 546 -32.43 5.78 -46.70
CA LEU A 546 -32.48 5.03 -47.95
C LEU A 546 -31.83 5.87 -49.08
N ALA A 547 -30.52 5.73 -49.23
CA ALA A 547 -29.70 6.54 -50.13
C ALA A 547 -29.46 5.89 -51.51
N ASP A 548 -30.47 5.20 -52.05
CA ASP A 548 -30.42 4.65 -53.41
C ASP A 548 -30.31 5.77 -54.46
N ASP A 549 -29.61 5.51 -55.58
CA ASP A 549 -29.50 6.43 -56.71
C ASP A 549 -30.89 6.91 -57.23
N MET A 550 -30.90 8.12 -57.80
CA MET A 550 -32.11 8.69 -58.40
C MET A 550 -32.67 7.75 -59.49
N GLY A 551 -33.99 7.51 -59.47
CA GLY A 551 -34.65 6.62 -60.43
C GLY A 551 -34.70 5.14 -60.04
N LEU A 552 -34.09 4.72 -58.93
CA LEU A 552 -34.19 3.33 -58.44
C LEU A 552 -35.53 3.00 -57.75
N GLY A 553 -36.44 3.96 -57.64
CA GLY A 553 -37.79 3.74 -57.12
C GLY A 553 -37.85 3.66 -55.59
N LYS A 554 -37.24 4.63 -54.90
CA LYS A 554 -37.36 4.78 -53.44
C LYS A 554 -38.83 4.97 -53.01
N THR A 555 -39.58 5.75 -53.78
CA THR A 555 -41.02 6.01 -53.59
C THR A 555 -41.82 4.72 -53.48
N VAL A 556 -41.67 3.80 -54.44
CA VAL A 556 -42.42 2.54 -54.45
C VAL A 556 -42.02 1.61 -53.29
N GLN A 557 -40.75 1.62 -52.86
CA GLN A 557 -40.31 0.86 -51.69
C GLN A 557 -40.94 1.38 -50.40
N THR A 558 -41.01 2.71 -50.24
CA THR A 558 -41.65 3.38 -49.10
C THR A 558 -43.16 3.15 -49.08
N LEU A 559 -43.83 3.22 -50.23
CA LEU A 559 -45.27 2.91 -50.33
C LEU A 559 -45.56 1.44 -49.97
N ALA A 560 -44.71 0.51 -50.41
CA ALA A 560 -44.82 -0.90 -50.01
C ALA A 560 -44.67 -1.07 -48.49
N LEU A 561 -43.75 -0.34 -47.84
CA LEU A 561 -43.62 -0.32 -46.38
C LEU A 561 -44.90 0.18 -45.71
N LEU A 562 -45.42 1.35 -46.11
CA LEU A 562 -46.63 1.94 -45.51
C LEU A 562 -47.85 1.03 -45.67
N GLN A 563 -48.02 0.43 -46.85
CA GLN A 563 -49.08 -0.55 -47.08
C GLN A 563 -48.93 -1.79 -46.19
N SER A 564 -47.69 -2.28 -45.99
CA SER A 564 -47.43 -3.42 -45.10
C SER A 564 -47.74 -3.15 -43.63
N GLU A 565 -47.62 -1.89 -43.17
CA GLU A 565 -47.96 -1.49 -41.81
C GLU A 565 -49.47 -1.32 -41.63
N LYS A 566 -50.14 -0.80 -42.66
CA LYS A 566 -51.60 -0.75 -42.70
C LYS A 566 -52.24 -2.12 -42.58
N GLU A 567 -51.74 -3.10 -43.32
CA GLU A 567 -52.27 -4.49 -43.30
C GLU A 567 -52.06 -5.19 -41.96
N LYS A 568 -51.03 -4.83 -41.20
CA LYS A 568 -50.76 -5.36 -39.86
C LYS A 568 -51.70 -4.81 -38.78
N GLY A 569 -52.51 -3.80 -39.07
CA GLY A 569 -53.33 -3.10 -38.07
C GLY A 569 -52.55 -2.08 -37.23
N ASN A 570 -51.27 -1.85 -37.53
CA ASN A 570 -50.44 -0.81 -36.91
C ASN A 570 -50.55 0.53 -37.67
N ALA A 571 -51.72 0.83 -38.22
CA ALA A 571 -51.95 1.96 -39.13
C ALA A 571 -52.07 3.29 -38.36
N GLY A 572 -50.99 3.74 -37.74
CA GLY A 572 -50.87 5.14 -37.33
C GLY A 572 -50.64 6.03 -38.54
N THR A 573 -51.15 7.26 -38.51
CA THR A 573 -50.94 8.23 -39.61
C THR A 573 -49.47 8.59 -39.75
N SER A 574 -48.94 8.51 -40.96
CA SER A 574 -47.55 8.88 -41.29
C SER A 574 -47.48 10.25 -41.94
N LEU A 575 -46.37 10.97 -41.77
CA LEU A 575 -46.08 12.24 -42.40
C LEU A 575 -44.97 12.07 -43.44
N LEU A 576 -45.23 12.52 -44.67
CA LEU A 576 -44.22 12.61 -45.72
C LEU A 576 -43.99 14.08 -46.08
N VAL A 577 -42.75 14.53 -45.88
CA VAL A 577 -42.29 15.89 -46.17
C VAL A 577 -41.40 15.86 -47.40
N MET A 578 -41.70 16.69 -48.40
CA MET A 578 -41.00 16.70 -49.69
C MET A 578 -40.95 18.10 -50.30
N PRO A 579 -40.17 18.35 -51.38
CA PRO A 579 -40.33 19.54 -52.20
C PRO A 579 -41.73 19.64 -52.80
N THR A 580 -42.30 20.85 -52.86
CA THR A 580 -43.68 21.07 -53.36
C THR A 580 -43.92 20.49 -54.76
N SER A 581 -42.89 20.45 -55.61
CA SER A 581 -42.96 19.88 -56.96
C SER A 581 -43.17 18.36 -57.01
N LEU A 582 -42.89 17.63 -55.93
CA LEU A 582 -42.98 16.16 -55.90
C LEU A 582 -44.33 15.65 -55.38
N ILE A 583 -45.18 16.52 -54.83
CA ILE A 583 -46.45 16.12 -54.21
C ILE A 583 -47.35 15.37 -55.19
N TYR A 584 -47.54 15.95 -56.39
CA TYR A 584 -48.36 15.33 -57.42
C TYR A 584 -47.81 13.96 -57.86
N ASN A 585 -46.49 13.81 -57.93
CA ASN A 585 -45.87 12.53 -58.27
C ASN A 585 -46.15 11.46 -57.20
N TRP A 586 -46.02 11.82 -55.92
CA TRP A 586 -46.34 10.93 -54.81
C TRP A 586 -47.82 10.52 -54.79
N GLU A 587 -48.74 11.45 -55.06
CA GLU A 587 -50.18 11.13 -55.18
C GLU A 587 -50.43 10.13 -56.31
N MET A 588 -49.83 10.36 -57.49
CA MET A 588 -49.98 9.49 -58.66
C MET A 588 -49.38 8.10 -58.43
N GLU A 589 -48.19 8.00 -57.84
CA GLU A 589 -47.56 6.72 -57.52
C GLU A 589 -48.34 5.95 -56.45
N ALA A 590 -48.83 6.63 -55.42
CA ALA A 590 -49.63 5.97 -54.39
C ALA A 590 -50.98 5.49 -54.93
N ALA A 591 -51.66 6.27 -55.76
CA ALA A 591 -52.89 5.84 -56.43
C ALA A 591 -52.66 4.61 -57.34
N LYS A 592 -51.46 4.51 -57.95
CA LYS A 592 -51.08 3.40 -58.82
C LYS A 592 -50.71 2.13 -58.06
N PHE A 593 -49.83 2.23 -57.05
CA PHE A 593 -49.22 1.08 -56.38
C PHE A 593 -49.94 0.66 -55.10
N THR A 594 -50.67 1.57 -54.45
CA THR A 594 -51.30 1.38 -53.14
C THR A 594 -52.64 2.11 -53.07
N PRO A 595 -53.63 1.77 -53.92
CA PRO A 595 -54.89 2.52 -54.03
C PRO A 595 -55.72 2.54 -52.74
N ASP A 596 -55.48 1.58 -51.85
CA ASP A 596 -56.17 1.50 -50.57
C ASP A 596 -55.62 2.48 -49.53
N LEU A 597 -54.42 3.05 -49.70
CA LEU A 597 -53.87 4.05 -48.76
C LEU A 597 -54.66 5.36 -48.84
N LYS A 598 -55.21 5.79 -47.69
CA LYS A 598 -55.92 7.06 -47.56
C LYS A 598 -54.90 8.18 -47.42
N ILE A 599 -54.83 9.04 -48.43
CA ILE A 599 -53.86 10.13 -48.50
C ILE A 599 -54.54 11.47 -48.27
N LEU A 600 -53.90 12.32 -47.46
CA LEU A 600 -54.26 13.72 -47.27
C LEU A 600 -53.14 14.62 -47.76
N THR A 601 -53.45 15.48 -48.74
CA THR A 601 -52.54 16.54 -49.16
C THR A 601 -52.72 17.78 -48.30
N TYR A 602 -51.79 18.00 -47.37
CA TYR A 602 -51.76 19.13 -46.45
C TYR A 602 -50.87 20.25 -47.00
N THR A 603 -51.35 20.94 -48.04
CA THR A 603 -50.64 22.09 -48.66
C THR A 603 -51.59 23.21 -49.08
N GLY A 604 -51.02 24.33 -49.56
CA GLY A 604 -51.78 25.49 -50.01
C GLY A 604 -52.15 26.49 -48.89
N THR A 605 -52.70 27.64 -49.27
CA THR A 605 -53.02 28.75 -48.35
C THR A 605 -54.30 28.53 -47.55
N LEU A 606 -55.26 27.76 -48.08
CA LEU A 606 -56.57 27.46 -47.48
C LEU A 606 -56.59 26.10 -46.76
N ARG A 607 -55.43 25.57 -46.35
CA ARG A 607 -55.31 24.27 -45.68
C ARG A 607 -56.00 24.30 -44.31
N ASN A 608 -56.70 23.21 -43.99
CA ASN A 608 -57.43 23.08 -42.73
C ASN A 608 -56.49 22.61 -41.61
N LYS A 609 -56.28 23.47 -40.60
CA LYS A 609 -55.37 23.23 -39.46
C LYS A 609 -55.97 22.36 -38.34
N ASP A 610 -57.13 21.72 -38.55
CA ASP A 610 -57.73 20.78 -37.60
C ASP A 610 -56.94 19.47 -37.54
N ILE A 611 -56.24 19.27 -36.43
CA ILE A 611 -55.37 18.11 -36.15
C ILE A 611 -56.16 16.80 -36.12
N SER A 612 -57.44 16.83 -35.68
CA SER A 612 -58.26 15.63 -35.54
C SER A 612 -58.50 14.92 -36.88
N ARG A 613 -58.30 15.65 -37.99
CA ARG A 613 -58.43 15.12 -39.34
C ARG A 613 -57.29 14.18 -39.71
N PHE A 614 -56.08 14.37 -39.19
CA PHE A 614 -54.92 13.55 -39.57
C PHE A 614 -55.16 12.06 -39.29
N GLY A 615 -55.72 11.73 -38.12
CA GLY A 615 -56.04 10.36 -37.72
C GLY A 615 -57.05 9.62 -38.62
N LYS A 616 -57.67 10.29 -39.60
CA LYS A 616 -58.57 9.66 -40.59
C LYS A 616 -57.85 9.13 -41.83
N TYR A 617 -56.56 9.45 -41.96
CA TYR A 617 -55.73 9.15 -43.12
C TYR A 617 -54.52 8.30 -42.72
N ASP A 618 -54.02 7.51 -43.65
CA ASP A 618 -52.84 6.66 -43.45
C ASP A 618 -51.55 7.46 -43.69
N LEU A 619 -51.58 8.41 -44.64
CA LEU A 619 -50.43 9.21 -45.04
C LEU A 619 -50.83 10.68 -45.28
N VAL A 620 -50.11 11.61 -44.65
CA VAL A 620 -50.23 13.05 -44.86
C VAL A 620 -49.04 13.54 -45.66
N LEU A 621 -49.32 14.18 -46.79
CA LEU A 621 -48.32 14.79 -47.67
C LEU A 621 -48.20 16.28 -47.36
N THR A 622 -46.99 16.76 -47.11
CA THR A 622 -46.73 18.18 -46.89
C THR A 622 -45.40 18.59 -47.54
N SER A 623 -45.16 19.89 -47.60
CA SER A 623 -43.87 20.41 -48.05
C SER A 623 -43.02 20.93 -46.91
N TYR A 624 -41.70 21.02 -47.14
CA TYR A 624 -40.77 21.61 -46.16
C TYR A 624 -41.19 23.01 -45.72
N GLY A 625 -41.65 23.84 -46.66
CA GLY A 625 -42.11 25.20 -46.36
C GLY A 625 -43.36 25.23 -45.47
N ILE A 626 -44.32 24.34 -45.73
CA ILE A 626 -45.55 24.24 -44.92
C ILE A 626 -45.24 23.69 -43.53
N THR A 627 -44.37 22.68 -43.45
CA THR A 627 -43.94 22.09 -42.17
C THR A 627 -43.34 23.14 -41.25
N ARG A 628 -42.49 24.04 -41.79
CA ARG A 628 -41.92 25.15 -41.03
C ARG A 628 -42.97 26.16 -40.56
N LEU A 629 -43.96 26.47 -41.39
CA LEU A 629 -45.01 27.45 -41.07
C LEU A 629 -46.03 26.95 -40.04
N ASP A 630 -46.30 25.65 -40.02
CA ASP A 630 -47.33 25.03 -39.19
C ASP A 630 -46.76 24.03 -38.17
N ILE A 631 -45.50 24.21 -37.76
CA ILE A 631 -44.85 23.29 -36.82
C ILE A 631 -45.64 23.16 -35.50
N ASP A 632 -46.17 24.29 -34.98
CA ASP A 632 -47.00 24.35 -33.77
C ASP A 632 -48.32 23.54 -33.85
N VAL A 633 -48.73 23.17 -35.07
CA VAL A 633 -49.90 22.32 -35.33
C VAL A 633 -49.46 20.87 -35.49
N LEU A 634 -48.40 20.63 -36.26
CA LEU A 634 -47.90 19.30 -36.57
C LEU A 634 -47.30 18.60 -35.33
N GLU A 635 -46.62 19.33 -34.44
CA GLU A 635 -46.01 18.77 -33.21
C GLU A 635 -47.05 18.22 -32.22
N LYS A 636 -48.31 18.66 -32.33
CA LYS A 636 -49.41 18.24 -31.44
C LYS A 636 -50.02 16.89 -31.84
N PHE A 637 -49.60 16.33 -32.97
CA PHE A 637 -50.08 15.04 -33.45
C PHE A 637 -48.93 14.02 -33.46
N TYR A 638 -49.21 12.81 -32.95
CA TYR A 638 -48.23 11.73 -32.97
C TYR A 638 -48.27 11.00 -34.31
N PHE A 639 -47.25 11.22 -35.14
CA PHE A 639 -47.09 10.51 -36.41
C PHE A 639 -46.34 9.19 -36.22
N ASN A 640 -46.77 8.15 -36.92
CA ASN A 640 -46.15 6.83 -36.90
C ASN A 640 -44.79 6.83 -37.61
N TYR A 641 -44.71 7.48 -38.77
CA TYR A 641 -43.46 7.76 -39.49
C TYR A 641 -43.36 9.23 -39.83
N ILE A 642 -42.13 9.73 -39.85
CA ILE A 642 -41.77 10.98 -40.52
C ILE A 642 -40.79 10.61 -41.61
N ILE A 643 -41.22 10.74 -42.86
CA ILE A 643 -40.43 10.42 -44.04
C ILE A 643 -40.04 11.72 -44.70
N LEU A 644 -38.76 11.87 -45.04
CA LEU A 644 -38.21 13.05 -45.67
C LEU A 644 -37.71 12.68 -47.07
N ASP A 645 -38.37 13.17 -48.10
CA ASP A 645 -37.93 13.02 -49.47
C ASP A 645 -37.06 14.21 -49.89
N GLU A 646 -35.98 13.96 -50.62
CA GLU A 646 -34.95 14.96 -50.93
C GLU A 646 -34.40 15.64 -49.66
N SER A 647 -33.97 14.82 -48.68
CA SER A 647 -33.54 15.25 -47.35
C SER A 647 -32.28 16.14 -47.32
N GLN A 648 -31.60 16.37 -48.44
CA GLN A 648 -30.52 17.35 -48.53
C GLN A 648 -30.96 18.78 -48.14
N VAL A 649 -32.27 19.05 -48.17
CA VAL A 649 -32.85 20.32 -47.70
C VAL A 649 -32.54 20.57 -46.21
N ILE A 650 -32.38 19.51 -45.41
CA ILE A 650 -32.11 19.59 -43.96
C ILE A 650 -30.64 19.32 -43.59
N LYS A 651 -29.71 19.44 -44.55
CA LYS A 651 -28.29 19.14 -44.32
C LYS A 651 -27.60 20.06 -43.31
N ASN A 652 -28.15 21.25 -43.04
CA ASN A 652 -27.58 22.21 -42.11
C ASN A 652 -28.23 22.06 -40.72
N PRO A 653 -27.47 21.69 -39.67
CA PRO A 653 -27.99 21.51 -38.32
C PRO A 653 -28.64 22.76 -37.70
N THR A 654 -28.38 23.96 -38.23
CA THR A 654 -28.88 25.23 -37.69
C THR A 654 -30.00 25.87 -38.54
N ALA A 655 -30.55 25.16 -39.52
CA ALA A 655 -31.49 25.72 -40.51
C ALA A 655 -32.96 25.71 -40.08
#